data_AF-A0A4Y2QNJ0-F1
#
_entry.id   AF-A0A4Y2QNJ0-F1
#
_cell.length_a   1.000
_cell.length_b   1.000
_cell.length_c   1.000
_cell.angle_alpha   90.00
_cell.angle_beta   90.00
_cell.angle_gamma   90.00
#
_symmetry.space_group_name_H-M   'P 1'
#
loop_
_entity.id
_entity.type
_entity.pdbx_description
1 polymer ?
#
loop_
_entity_poly.entity_id
_entity_poly.type
_entity_poly.pdbx_seq_one_letter_code
_entity_poly.pdbx_strand_id
1 'polypeptide(L)'
;MDIGFIQGESDNFPRIDSTMMAMYFKKNFDFMMAEIRGIKAQRRKPSTESRPEAELASSIENNMCIESLPETVIYSFMVEECILTAYEQRMLQCPLHGNQSLLQIAPDTIFVDLGERYLIPPDSVRRGKMLGRGAFGFVFKANIKQRGCNTYTEVAMKMLQPVDPGFGAKQSDTAAYKAAWNKWQRDPLQYACKAYCTARQELNILLSLRHQNIVPLVGVCTRPLALVLQLAPMGALDSILKNYRRSGAKLDVYVLQRIVFQIAKALEYLHQQHIIYRDLKSENVLVWELPPPFHPSTPIPHVETKLADYGISRSTLPTGTKGFGGTEGFMAPEIMRYNGEEEYTEKVDCFSFGMFMYELITLHQPFEGQECVKDHILDGGRPSVTKRDMAYPTYLLDLMTLCWAQHPKDRPSASQIVSIAQAPELTHLVDVASLHDQMAVLSACVTTLPPKNEEQSAQDTQWELWFSRLGKQMDILTCSKKSWLEYKTLTLETVTVTCLCVVGDDLWLGDSKARIHIYNIADHTMTTSFSVDPYAPTVSAIRSMCTLPGQNGVAMATSGGQLWLCCMNSAEVEEAVEDVEEHDSSHYNIEELVNSGGSIFCITAIDLGDKKCELWCGQTQGKISIYSTVDSTVTNQEIVYHYDPIVDNLDVYQLVGGFCDKPIVWSYVYPGCVAYQWDTANRTILHKLDCSKLAPCSESLMSISIEEHLSRKCIFLKN
;
A
#
# COMPACT_ATOMS: atom_id res chain seq x y z
N MET A 1 50.44 -22.50 4.92
CA MET A 1 50.43 -21.31 5.80
C MET A 1 48.98 -21.17 6.25
N ASP A 2 48.45 -21.84 7.27
CA ASP A 2 48.98 -22.27 8.58
C ASP A 2 49.72 -21.18 9.34
N ILE A 3 48.94 -20.34 10.05
CA ILE A 3 49.14 -19.71 11.38
C ILE A 3 47.73 -19.21 11.81
N GLY A 4 47.03 -19.57 12.89
CA GLY A 4 47.33 -20.30 14.12
C GLY A 4 47.38 -19.35 15.33
N PHE A 5 46.27 -19.14 16.07
CA PHE A 5 46.30 -18.80 17.51
C PHE A 5 45.00 -19.22 18.24
N ILE A 6 45.08 -20.40 18.86
CA ILE A 6 44.75 -20.78 20.25
C ILE A 6 43.53 -20.09 20.91
N GLN A 7 42.44 -20.85 21.06
CA GLN A 7 41.43 -20.68 22.12
C GLN A 7 41.64 -21.76 23.20
N GLY A 8 41.69 -21.32 24.46
CA GLY A 8 41.65 -22.19 25.63
C GLY A 8 40.22 -22.52 26.07
N GLU A 9 40.06 -23.72 26.62
CA GLU A 9 38.95 -24.22 27.44
C GLU A 9 38.59 -23.19 28.56
N SER A 10 37.41 -23.07 29.15
CA SER A 10 36.34 -24.02 29.50
C SER A 10 35.11 -23.21 29.95
N ASP A 11 33.89 -23.64 29.62
CA ASP A 11 32.73 -23.62 30.54
C ASP A 11 31.52 -24.31 29.88
N ASN A 12 31.27 -25.55 30.30
CA ASN A 12 30.11 -26.35 29.96
C ASN A 12 28.88 -25.83 30.72
N PHE A 13 27.99 -25.11 30.04
CA PHE A 13 26.58 -24.99 30.45
C PHE A 13 25.71 -25.66 29.38
N PRO A 14 24.75 -26.51 29.75
CA PRO A 14 23.85 -27.12 28.78
C PRO A 14 22.97 -26.03 28.16
N ARG A 15 23.06 -25.87 26.83
CA ARG A 15 22.08 -25.09 26.06
C ARG A 15 20.71 -25.74 26.26
N ILE A 16 19.85 -25.07 27.02
CA ILE A 16 18.44 -25.45 27.14
C ILE A 16 17.79 -25.17 25.78
N ASP A 17 17.34 -26.22 25.12
CA ASP A 17 16.62 -26.15 23.85
C ASP A 17 15.30 -25.39 24.05
N SER A 18 15.19 -24.20 23.47
CA SER A 18 14.01 -23.33 23.51
C SER A 18 12.74 -24.04 23.02
N THR A 19 12.90 -25.08 22.22
CA THR A 19 11.81 -25.92 21.70
C THR A 19 11.18 -26.78 22.80
N MET A 20 12.00 -27.27 23.74
CA MET A 20 11.53 -28.09 24.87
C MET A 20 10.76 -27.25 25.90
N MET A 21 11.19 -26.01 26.13
CA MET A 21 10.50 -25.06 27.01
C MET A 21 9.14 -24.68 26.42
N ALA A 22 9.08 -24.39 25.11
CA ALA A 22 7.82 -24.07 24.43
C ALA A 22 6.82 -25.25 24.45
N MET A 23 7.30 -26.49 24.30
CA MET A 23 6.45 -27.69 24.40
C MET A 23 5.92 -27.93 25.82
N TYR A 24 6.74 -27.68 26.85
CA TYR A 24 6.34 -27.80 28.26
C TYR A 24 5.25 -26.78 28.62
N PHE A 25 5.40 -25.53 28.17
CA PHE A 25 4.40 -24.48 28.41
C PHE A 25 3.11 -24.68 27.61
N LYS A 26 3.17 -25.17 26.37
CA LYS A 26 1.97 -25.48 25.57
C LYS A 26 1.12 -26.58 26.22
N LYS A 27 1.76 -27.65 26.71
CA LYS A 27 1.06 -28.78 27.36
C LYS A 27 0.39 -28.38 28.68
N ASN A 28 1.04 -27.55 29.48
CA ASN A 28 0.45 -27.03 30.74
C ASN A 28 -0.63 -25.96 30.48
N PHE A 29 -0.50 -25.16 29.42
CA PHE A 29 -1.50 -24.17 29.03
C PHE A 29 -2.80 -24.80 28.53
N ASP A 30 -2.71 -25.83 27.67
CA ASP A 30 -3.89 -26.54 27.18
C ASP A 30 -4.60 -27.32 28.31
N PHE A 31 -3.83 -27.87 29.26
CA PHE A 31 -4.37 -28.52 30.46
C PHE A 31 -5.11 -27.52 31.37
N MET A 32 -4.50 -26.37 31.68
CA MET A 32 -5.07 -25.31 32.52
C MET A 32 -6.33 -24.69 31.88
N MET A 33 -6.32 -24.46 30.57
CA MET A 33 -7.48 -23.90 29.85
C MET A 33 -8.63 -24.91 29.70
N ALA A 34 -8.34 -26.21 29.67
CA ALA A 34 -9.35 -27.27 29.71
C ALA A 34 -10.01 -27.37 31.10
N GLU A 35 -9.25 -27.24 32.19
CA GLU A 35 -9.77 -27.20 33.56
C GLU A 35 -10.66 -25.96 33.81
N ILE A 36 -10.24 -24.78 33.34
CA ILE A 36 -11.04 -23.54 33.46
C ILE A 36 -12.41 -23.66 32.73
N ARG A 37 -12.49 -24.44 31.65
CA ARG A 37 -13.76 -24.73 30.96
C ARG A 37 -14.63 -25.76 31.70
N GLY A 38 -14.03 -26.69 32.45
CA GLY A 38 -14.73 -27.70 33.25
C GLY A 38 -15.33 -27.19 34.57
N ILE A 39 -14.79 -26.12 35.15
CA ILE A 39 -15.18 -25.62 36.49
C ILE A 39 -16.60 -25.00 36.53
N LYS A 40 -17.28 -24.79 35.40
CA LYS A 40 -18.70 -24.37 35.40
C LYS A 40 -19.69 -25.45 35.84
N ALA A 41 -19.25 -26.70 36.03
CA ALA A 41 -20.11 -27.80 36.44
C ALA A 41 -19.48 -28.64 37.55
N GLN A 42 -19.34 -28.10 38.76
CA GLN A 42 -19.52 -28.81 40.04
C GLN A 42 -19.04 -27.93 41.21
N ARG A 43 -19.98 -27.40 41.99
CA ARG A 43 -19.70 -26.98 43.37
C ARG A 43 -19.76 -28.23 44.25
N ARG A 44 -18.62 -28.71 44.76
CA ARG A 44 -18.59 -29.64 45.90
C ARG A 44 -17.93 -28.96 47.11
N LYS A 45 -18.60 -29.10 48.26
CA LYS A 45 -18.12 -28.73 49.60
C LYS A 45 -16.88 -29.56 49.97
N PRO A 46 -16.03 -29.10 50.91
CA PRO A 46 -14.85 -29.86 51.32
C PRO A 46 -15.28 -31.10 52.10
N SER A 47 -14.95 -32.28 51.59
CA SER A 47 -15.12 -33.56 52.28
C SER A 47 -13.78 -34.00 52.88
N THR A 48 -13.72 -34.04 54.20
CA THR A 48 -12.86 -34.92 54.96
C THR A 48 -13.35 -36.35 54.75
N GLU A 49 -12.61 -37.21 54.08
CA GLU A 49 -12.86 -38.65 54.15
C GLU A 49 -11.58 -39.45 53.89
N SER A 50 -11.20 -40.18 54.94
CA SER A 50 -10.26 -41.28 54.98
C SER A 50 -10.72 -42.43 54.08
N ARG A 51 -9.77 -43.07 53.40
CA ARG A 51 -10.02 -44.25 52.57
C ARG A 51 -9.82 -45.52 53.43
N PRO A 52 -10.75 -46.48 53.47
CA PRO A 52 -10.52 -47.77 54.10
C PRO A 52 -9.84 -48.75 53.13
N GLU A 53 -8.91 -49.52 53.67
CA GLU A 53 -8.14 -50.59 53.02
C GLU A 53 -9.01 -51.82 52.72
N ALA A 54 -8.70 -52.48 51.61
CA ALA A 54 -9.23 -53.79 51.25
C ALA A 54 -8.25 -54.88 51.68
N GLU A 55 -8.79 -55.90 52.35
CA GLU A 55 -8.12 -57.13 52.76
C GLU A 55 -7.59 -57.93 51.57
N LEU A 56 -6.32 -58.36 51.62
CA LEU A 56 -5.93 -59.71 51.16
C LEU A 56 -4.57 -60.15 51.73
N ALA A 57 -4.60 -61.32 52.39
CA ALA A 57 -3.53 -62.32 52.56
C ALA A 57 -2.35 -62.07 53.53
N SER A 58 -2.57 -62.51 54.78
CA SER A 58 -1.78 -63.52 55.53
C SER A 58 -0.24 -63.56 55.40
N SER A 59 0.41 -63.09 56.47
CA SER A 59 1.43 -63.80 57.27
C SER A 59 2.49 -64.66 56.57
N ILE A 60 3.70 -64.11 56.42
CA ILE A 60 4.97 -64.82 56.63
C ILE A 60 5.92 -63.87 57.37
N GLU A 61 6.33 -64.29 58.58
CA GLU A 61 7.40 -63.68 59.37
C GLU A 61 8.74 -63.83 58.64
N ASN A 62 9.54 -62.76 58.58
CA ASN A 62 10.95 -62.80 59.01
C ASN A 62 11.65 -61.44 58.87
N ASN A 63 12.13 -60.95 60.02
CA ASN A 63 13.29 -60.09 60.25
C ASN A 63 13.90 -59.36 59.04
N MET A 64 13.54 -58.09 58.89
CA MET A 64 14.48 -57.05 58.48
C MET A 64 14.21 -55.79 59.31
N CYS A 65 15.19 -55.39 60.13
CA CYS A 65 15.27 -54.03 60.66
C CYS A 65 15.29 -53.05 59.48
N ILE A 66 14.14 -52.46 59.17
CA ILE A 66 14.09 -51.20 58.44
C ILE A 66 14.08 -50.13 59.53
N GLU A 67 15.21 -49.47 59.73
CA GLU A 67 15.22 -48.17 60.39
C GLU A 67 14.20 -47.29 59.66
N SER A 68 13.11 -46.95 60.33
CA SER A 68 12.11 -46.02 59.81
C SER A 68 12.80 -44.68 59.59
N LEU A 69 13.08 -44.34 58.32
CA LEU A 69 13.41 -42.97 57.94
C LEU A 69 12.30 -42.06 58.49
N PRO A 70 12.63 -40.92 59.13
CA PRO A 70 11.60 -40.00 59.60
C PRO A 70 10.73 -39.62 58.40
N GLU A 71 9.40 -39.73 58.54
CA GLU A 71 8.43 -39.35 57.51
C GLU A 71 8.74 -37.91 57.08
N THR A 72 9.37 -37.78 55.92
CA THR A 72 9.78 -36.47 55.41
C THR A 72 8.52 -35.84 54.83
N VAL A 73 7.90 -34.94 55.61
CA VAL A 73 6.72 -34.19 55.17
C VAL A 73 7.15 -33.16 54.13
N ILE A 74 6.73 -33.33 52.88
CA ILE A 74 6.99 -32.40 51.79
C ILE A 74 5.79 -31.46 51.66
N TYR A 75 6.05 -30.15 51.75
CA TYR A 75 5.04 -29.12 51.47
C TYR A 75 5.22 -28.61 50.03
N SER A 76 4.13 -28.61 49.27
CA SER A 76 4.06 -28.06 47.91
C SER A 76 3.05 -26.91 47.86
N PHE A 77 3.31 -25.92 47.01
CA PHE A 77 2.42 -24.80 46.76
C PHE A 77 1.93 -24.85 45.32
N MET A 78 0.68 -24.46 45.10
CA MET A 78 0.16 -24.32 43.74
C MET A 78 0.79 -23.09 43.07
N VAL A 79 1.06 -23.16 41.78
CA VAL A 79 1.67 -22.02 41.03
C VAL A 79 0.74 -20.81 41.08
N GLU A 80 -0.56 -21.04 41.06
CA GLU A 80 -1.61 -20.03 41.18
C GLU A 80 -1.50 -19.28 42.52
N GLU A 81 -1.25 -19.99 43.62
CA GLU A 81 -1.03 -19.39 44.94
C GLU A 81 0.26 -18.59 44.97
N CYS A 82 1.33 -19.07 44.31
CA CYS A 82 2.58 -18.33 44.15
C CYS A 82 2.36 -17.03 43.36
N ILE A 83 1.59 -17.07 42.27
CA ILE A 83 1.23 -15.88 41.45
C ILE A 83 0.42 -14.87 42.28
N LEU A 84 -0.59 -15.34 43.03
CA LEU A 84 -1.37 -14.46 43.90
C LEU A 84 -0.50 -13.87 45.03
N THR A 85 0.40 -14.66 45.60
CA THR A 85 1.33 -14.23 46.65
C THR A 85 2.30 -13.17 46.13
N ALA A 86 2.81 -13.35 44.91
CA ALA A 86 3.66 -12.37 44.21
C ALA A 86 2.93 -11.02 44.04
N TYR A 87 1.63 -11.07 43.76
CA TYR A 87 0.78 -9.89 43.64
C TYR A 87 0.49 -9.22 44.99
N GLU A 88 0.07 -9.98 46.01
CA GLU A 88 -0.33 -9.48 47.33
C GLU A 88 0.86 -8.99 48.17
N GLN A 89 2.09 -9.23 47.73
CA GLN A 89 3.32 -8.90 48.45
C GLN A 89 3.39 -9.62 49.81
N ARG A 90 2.89 -10.86 49.85
CA ARG A 90 2.97 -11.73 51.02
C ARG A 90 4.15 -12.68 50.88
N MET A 91 4.58 -13.28 52.00
CA MET A 91 5.50 -14.41 51.98
C MET A 91 4.71 -15.71 51.94
N LEU A 92 5.19 -16.69 51.18
CA LEU A 92 4.62 -18.04 51.22
C LEU A 92 4.86 -18.62 52.61
N GLN A 93 3.82 -19.12 53.29
CA GLN A 93 3.98 -19.71 54.61
C GLN A 93 4.04 -21.23 54.52
N CYS A 94 5.22 -21.79 54.78
CA CYS A 94 5.39 -23.21 55.01
C CYS A 94 5.13 -23.51 56.50
N PRO A 95 4.27 -24.47 56.85
CA PRO A 95 4.02 -24.84 58.25
C PRO A 95 5.28 -25.30 59.00
N LEU A 96 6.28 -25.83 58.29
CA LEU A 96 7.53 -26.32 58.88
C LEU A 96 8.67 -25.29 58.82
N HIS A 97 8.82 -24.60 57.68
CA HIS A 97 9.94 -23.70 57.44
C HIS A 97 9.60 -22.21 57.62
N GLY A 98 8.35 -21.88 57.96
CA GLY A 98 7.88 -20.51 58.10
C GLY A 98 7.82 -19.77 56.76
N ASN A 99 8.17 -18.48 56.77
CA ASN A 99 8.12 -17.63 55.58
C ASN A 99 9.17 -18.06 54.54
N GLN A 100 8.71 -18.36 53.33
CA GLN A 100 9.52 -18.77 52.21
C GLN A 100 9.56 -17.70 51.13
N SER A 101 10.70 -17.62 50.44
CA SER A 101 10.92 -16.67 49.36
C SER A 101 10.41 -17.21 48.03
N LEU A 102 9.60 -16.42 47.31
CA LEU A 102 9.20 -16.73 45.94
C LEU A 102 10.40 -16.84 44.99
N LEU A 103 11.51 -16.15 45.28
CA LEU A 103 12.74 -16.28 44.50
C LEU A 103 13.29 -17.72 44.52
N GLN A 104 13.07 -18.46 45.60
CA GLN A 104 13.55 -19.82 45.75
C GLN A 104 12.52 -20.85 45.28
N ILE A 105 11.23 -20.59 45.53
CA ILE A 105 10.15 -21.55 45.25
C ILE A 105 9.61 -21.43 43.82
N ALA A 106 9.37 -20.20 43.34
CA ALA A 106 8.69 -19.93 42.08
C ALA A 106 9.26 -18.67 41.40
N PRO A 107 10.56 -18.66 41.01
CA PRO A 107 11.23 -17.47 40.46
C PRO A 107 10.63 -16.95 39.15
N ASP A 108 9.96 -17.79 38.39
CA ASP A 108 9.24 -17.44 37.17
C ASP A 108 8.00 -16.57 37.45
N THR A 109 7.30 -16.78 38.57
CA THR A 109 6.14 -15.96 38.97
C THR A 109 6.50 -14.50 39.23
N ILE A 110 7.78 -14.22 39.47
CA ILE A 110 8.35 -12.88 39.66
C ILE A 110 9.31 -12.47 38.53
N PHE A 111 9.28 -13.18 37.40
CA PHE A 111 9.99 -12.85 36.14
C PHE A 111 11.51 -12.79 36.23
N VAL A 112 12.13 -13.51 37.19
CA VAL A 112 13.59 -13.51 37.39
C VAL A 112 14.33 -14.09 36.19
N ASP A 113 13.69 -14.99 35.45
CA ASP A 113 14.19 -15.59 34.20
C ASP A 113 14.44 -14.58 33.07
N LEU A 114 13.86 -13.38 33.12
CA LEU A 114 14.12 -12.32 32.14
C LEU A 114 15.50 -11.65 32.31
N GLY A 115 16.12 -11.85 33.46
CA GLY A 115 17.36 -11.17 33.87
C GLY A 115 17.15 -9.71 34.25
N GLU A 116 18.15 -9.14 34.94
CA GLU A 116 18.03 -7.79 35.50
C GLU A 116 17.81 -6.70 34.45
N ARG A 117 18.22 -6.92 33.19
CA ARG A 117 18.10 -5.93 32.11
C ARG A 117 16.65 -5.53 31.81
N TYR A 118 15.70 -6.46 31.99
CA TYR A 118 14.29 -6.24 31.70
C TYR A 118 13.46 -6.00 32.96
N LEU A 119 13.97 -6.33 34.15
CA LEU A 119 13.26 -6.08 35.40
C LEU A 119 13.45 -4.63 35.84
N ILE A 120 12.35 -3.90 35.86
CA ILE A 120 12.29 -2.49 36.25
C ILE A 120 11.92 -2.44 37.74
N PRO A 121 12.79 -1.89 38.60
CA PRO A 121 12.48 -1.73 40.02
C PRO A 121 11.26 -0.82 40.22
N PRO A 122 10.26 -1.22 41.01
CA PRO A 122 9.07 -0.39 41.28
C PRO A 122 9.39 1.02 41.79
N ASP A 123 10.41 1.16 42.64
CA ASP A 123 10.83 2.44 43.22
C ASP A 123 11.44 3.41 42.19
N SER A 124 11.84 2.89 41.02
CA SER A 124 12.34 3.70 39.91
C SER A 124 11.23 4.33 39.06
N VAL A 125 9.97 3.92 39.28
CA VAL A 125 8.82 4.28 38.45
C VAL A 125 8.01 5.39 39.11
N ARG A 126 7.78 6.48 38.37
CA ARG A 126 6.81 7.53 38.73
C ARG A 126 5.64 7.49 37.76
N ARG A 127 4.49 7.00 38.24
CA ARG A 127 3.26 6.91 37.45
C ARG A 127 2.68 8.30 37.18
N GLY A 128 2.29 8.54 35.94
CA GLY A 128 1.59 9.73 35.48
C GLY A 128 0.14 9.45 35.10
N LYS A 129 -0.39 10.24 34.16
CA LYS A 129 -1.78 10.16 33.70
C LYS A 129 -2.09 8.84 32.98
N MET A 130 -3.34 8.40 33.05
CA MET A 130 -3.86 7.35 32.20
C MET A 130 -3.87 7.81 30.73
N LEU A 131 -3.41 6.93 29.83
CA LEU A 131 -3.35 7.16 28.38
C LEU A 131 -4.54 6.50 27.67
N GLY A 132 -4.96 5.31 28.13
CA GLY A 132 -6.05 4.57 27.52
C GLY A 132 -6.33 3.25 28.24
N ARG A 133 -7.31 2.50 27.74
CA ARG A 133 -7.67 1.16 28.22
C ARG A 133 -7.95 0.23 27.04
N GLY A 134 -7.58 -1.04 27.18
CA GLY A 134 -7.85 -2.09 26.19
C GLY A 134 -8.50 -3.31 26.85
N ALA A 135 -8.65 -4.40 26.09
CA ALA A 135 -9.25 -5.64 26.58
C ALA A 135 -8.46 -6.29 27.74
N PHE A 136 -7.17 -5.97 27.85
CA PHE A 136 -6.21 -6.62 28.76
C PHE A 136 -5.74 -5.73 29.90
N GLY A 137 -6.18 -4.47 30.00
CA GLY A 137 -5.80 -3.61 31.11
C GLY A 137 -5.83 -2.11 30.83
N PHE A 138 -5.11 -1.37 31.68
CA PHE A 138 -5.05 0.09 31.68
C PHE A 138 -3.63 0.54 31.32
N VAL A 139 -3.51 1.51 30.41
CA VAL A 139 -2.21 2.04 29.98
C VAL A 139 -1.99 3.41 30.61
N PHE A 140 -0.86 3.58 31.29
CA PHE A 140 -0.47 4.84 31.93
C PHE A 140 0.83 5.38 31.35
N LYS A 141 0.95 6.70 31.30
CA LYS A 141 2.25 7.35 31.14
C LYS A 141 3.03 7.16 32.43
N ALA A 142 4.33 6.89 32.35
CA ALA A 142 5.20 6.87 33.52
C ALA A 142 6.60 7.38 33.18
N ASN A 143 7.35 7.76 34.22
CA ASN A 143 8.74 8.15 34.12
C ASN A 143 9.59 7.13 34.87
N ILE A 144 10.56 6.54 34.19
CA ILE A 144 11.49 5.56 34.78
C ILE A 144 12.84 6.23 34.98
N LYS A 145 13.37 6.15 36.20
CA LYS A 145 14.74 6.56 36.50
C LYS A 145 15.72 5.58 35.88
N GLN A 146 16.59 6.05 34.99
CA GLN A 146 17.62 5.21 34.36
C GLN A 146 18.67 4.75 35.39
N ARG A 147 19.17 3.52 35.25
CA ARG A 147 20.18 2.98 36.16
C ARG A 147 21.49 3.76 36.01
N GLY A 148 22.07 4.21 37.13
CA GLY A 148 23.37 4.89 37.13
C GLY A 148 23.34 6.38 36.75
N CYS A 149 22.18 6.97 36.47
CA CYS A 149 22.05 8.40 36.17
C CYS A 149 20.78 9.02 36.78
N ASN A 150 20.74 10.36 36.81
CA ASN A 150 19.59 11.13 37.33
C ASN A 150 18.58 11.53 36.23
N THR A 151 18.67 10.89 35.06
CA THR A 151 17.74 11.11 33.94
C THR A 151 16.53 10.20 34.06
N TYR A 152 15.39 10.69 33.57
CA TYR A 152 14.14 9.95 33.49
C TYR A 152 13.77 9.72 32.03
N THR A 153 13.21 8.55 31.73
CA THR A 153 12.66 8.24 30.42
C THR A 153 11.14 8.10 30.51
N GLU A 154 10.43 8.78 29.62
CA GLU A 154 8.97 8.65 29.52
C GLU A 154 8.62 7.33 28.82
N VAL A 155 7.70 6.58 29.41
CA VAL A 155 7.28 5.25 28.94
C VAL A 155 5.77 5.07 29.04
N ALA A 156 5.25 4.08 28.32
CA ALA A 156 3.89 3.59 28.48
C ALA A 156 3.91 2.31 29.32
N MET A 157 3.15 2.29 30.42
CA MET A 157 2.99 1.13 31.29
C MET A 157 1.61 0.51 31.10
N LYS A 158 1.55 -0.66 30.47
CA LYS A 158 0.34 -1.48 30.33
C LYS A 158 0.17 -2.31 31.59
N MET A 159 -0.69 -1.85 32.49
CA MET A 159 -0.98 -2.51 33.76
C MET A 159 -2.04 -3.58 33.57
N LEU A 160 -1.70 -4.82 33.91
CA LEU A 160 -2.60 -5.97 33.74
C LEU A 160 -3.47 -6.22 34.99
N GLN A 161 -3.17 -5.53 36.08
CA GLN A 161 -4.02 -5.43 37.25
C GLN A 161 -4.92 -4.19 37.17
N PRO A 162 -6.13 -4.22 37.77
CA PRO A 162 -6.96 -3.03 37.87
C PRO A 162 -6.27 -2.01 38.76
N VAL A 163 -6.02 -0.82 38.21
CA VAL A 163 -5.41 0.29 38.94
C VAL A 163 -6.30 1.52 38.81
N ASP A 164 -6.44 2.26 39.89
CA ASP A 164 -7.23 3.49 39.91
C ASP A 164 -6.74 4.45 38.80
N PRO A 165 -7.63 4.88 37.87
CA PRO A 165 -7.34 5.83 36.80
C PRO A 165 -6.76 7.17 37.28
N GLY A 166 -7.03 7.54 38.54
CA GLY A 166 -6.58 8.79 39.15
C GLY A 166 -7.52 9.97 38.96
N PHE A 167 -7.13 11.11 39.54
CA PHE A 167 -7.90 12.35 39.50
C PHE A 167 -8.07 12.88 38.07
N GLY A 168 -9.30 13.27 37.70
CA GLY A 168 -9.63 13.79 36.37
C GLY A 168 -9.89 12.74 35.30
N ALA A 169 -9.97 11.45 35.66
CA ALA A 169 -10.32 10.39 34.71
C ALA A 169 -11.77 10.50 34.21
N LYS A 170 -12.02 10.04 32.97
CA LYS A 170 -13.37 10.01 32.39
C LYS A 170 -14.27 9.09 33.22
N GLN A 171 -15.56 9.42 33.29
CA GLN A 171 -16.55 8.60 34.03
C GLN A 171 -16.57 7.15 33.53
N SER A 172 -16.42 6.93 32.23
CA SER A 172 -16.32 5.61 31.61
C SER A 172 -15.11 4.81 32.09
N ASP A 173 -13.96 5.46 32.30
CA ASP A 173 -12.73 4.81 32.76
C ASP A 173 -12.83 4.45 34.25
N THR A 174 -13.41 5.33 35.06
CA THR A 174 -13.71 5.06 36.49
C THR A 174 -14.71 3.92 36.65
N ALA A 175 -15.75 3.86 35.82
CA ALA A 175 -16.71 2.76 35.83
C ALA A 175 -16.07 1.43 35.43
N ALA A 176 -15.21 1.44 34.39
CA ALA A 176 -14.47 0.26 33.95
C ALA A 176 -13.51 -0.25 35.03
N TYR A 177 -12.79 0.65 35.71
CA TYR A 177 -11.95 0.32 36.86
C TYR A 177 -12.77 -0.33 37.98
N LYS A 178 -13.87 0.29 38.43
CA LYS A 178 -14.73 -0.29 39.48
C LYS A 178 -15.25 -1.67 39.10
N ALA A 179 -15.65 -1.87 37.85
CA ALA A 179 -16.10 -3.17 37.36
C ALA A 179 -14.98 -4.22 37.37
N ALA A 180 -13.77 -3.86 36.94
CA ALA A 180 -12.61 -4.74 36.96
C ALA A 180 -12.16 -5.06 38.40
N TRP A 181 -12.15 -4.07 39.28
CA TRP A 181 -11.80 -4.21 40.69
C TRP A 181 -12.80 -5.10 41.45
N ASN A 182 -14.10 -4.89 41.26
CA ASN A 182 -15.14 -5.74 41.87
C ASN A 182 -15.07 -7.20 41.40
N LYS A 183 -14.65 -7.43 40.15
CA LYS A 183 -14.37 -8.78 39.64
C LYS A 183 -13.14 -9.39 40.32
N TRP A 184 -12.06 -8.62 40.40
CA TRP A 184 -10.83 -9.03 41.07
C TRP A 184 -11.05 -9.39 42.55
N GLN A 185 -11.83 -8.58 43.28
CA GLN A 185 -12.12 -8.85 44.69
C GLN A 185 -12.94 -10.12 44.92
N ARG A 186 -13.79 -10.51 43.95
CA ARG A 186 -14.60 -11.73 44.05
C ARG A 186 -13.78 -13.00 43.84
N ASP A 187 -12.74 -12.94 43.00
CA ASP A 187 -11.88 -14.09 42.68
C ASP A 187 -10.43 -13.63 42.38
N PRO A 188 -9.66 -13.23 43.39
CA PRO A 188 -8.35 -12.64 43.17
C PRO A 188 -7.36 -13.62 42.54
N LEU A 189 -7.47 -14.91 42.86
CA LEU A 189 -6.63 -15.98 42.31
C LEU A 189 -6.80 -16.09 40.80
N GLN A 190 -8.05 -16.18 40.31
CA GLN A 190 -8.34 -16.31 38.88
C GLN A 190 -7.82 -15.11 38.09
N TYR A 191 -8.05 -13.88 38.57
CA TYR A 191 -7.64 -12.69 37.84
C TYR A 191 -6.14 -12.43 37.91
N ALA A 192 -5.47 -12.76 39.02
CA ALA A 192 -4.01 -12.71 39.12
C ALA A 192 -3.35 -13.69 38.13
N CYS A 193 -3.84 -14.94 38.07
CA CYS A 193 -3.37 -15.93 37.10
C CYS A 193 -3.60 -15.47 35.66
N LYS A 194 -4.79 -14.93 35.36
CA LYS A 194 -5.09 -14.38 34.03
C LYS A 194 -4.13 -13.25 33.65
N ALA A 195 -3.88 -12.30 34.55
CA ALA A 195 -2.94 -11.20 34.31
C ALA A 195 -1.52 -11.71 34.08
N TYR A 196 -1.04 -12.65 34.91
CA TYR A 196 0.27 -13.27 34.74
C TYR A 196 0.40 -13.99 33.38
N CYS A 197 -0.58 -14.82 33.02
CA CYS A 197 -0.59 -15.54 31.75
C CYS A 197 -0.62 -14.59 30.55
N THR A 198 -1.42 -13.51 30.61
CA THR A 198 -1.43 -12.48 29.56
C THR A 198 -0.08 -11.76 29.45
N ALA A 199 0.54 -11.37 30.57
CA ALA A 199 1.89 -10.78 30.56
C ALA A 199 2.91 -11.72 29.91
N ARG A 200 2.92 -12.99 30.33
CA ARG A 200 3.85 -14.01 29.81
C ARG A 200 3.66 -14.27 28.32
N GLN A 201 2.41 -14.37 27.87
CA GLN A 201 2.10 -14.55 26.45
C GLN A 201 2.63 -13.39 25.60
N GLU A 202 2.34 -12.16 26.01
CA GLU A 202 2.76 -10.96 25.28
C GLU A 202 4.29 -10.77 25.32
N LEU A 203 4.93 -11.09 26.46
CA LEU A 203 6.38 -11.04 26.63
C LEU A 203 7.12 -12.03 25.75
N ASN A 204 6.64 -13.28 25.66
CA ASN A 204 7.27 -14.30 24.82
C ASN A 204 7.35 -13.86 23.35
N ILE A 205 6.38 -13.07 22.89
CA ILE A 205 6.39 -12.46 21.57
C ILE A 205 7.33 -11.25 21.58
N LEU A 206 7.08 -10.24 22.40
CA LEU A 206 7.80 -8.97 22.40
C LEU A 206 9.32 -9.09 22.60
N LEU A 207 9.78 -10.07 23.39
CA LEU A 207 11.21 -10.29 23.61
C LEU A 207 11.96 -10.76 22.35
N SER A 208 11.25 -11.40 21.41
CA SER A 208 11.80 -11.87 20.13
C SER A 208 11.79 -10.81 19.03
N LEU A 209 11.01 -9.73 19.19
CA LEU A 209 10.77 -8.76 18.13
C LEU A 209 11.74 -7.58 18.19
N ARG A 210 12.36 -7.26 17.04
CA ARG A 210 13.17 -6.06 16.83
C ARG A 210 12.95 -5.52 15.43
N HIS A 211 12.13 -4.48 15.32
CA HIS A 211 11.79 -3.86 14.05
C HIS A 211 11.45 -2.37 14.23
N GLN A 212 11.76 -1.53 13.23
CA GLN A 212 11.54 -0.08 13.32
C GLN A 212 10.06 0.29 13.53
N ASN A 213 9.15 -0.47 12.90
CA ASN A 213 7.71 -0.24 12.94
C ASN A 213 6.98 -1.12 13.97
N ILE A 214 7.69 -1.60 15.00
CA ILE A 214 7.12 -2.34 16.14
C ILE A 214 7.50 -1.59 17.41
N VAL A 215 6.53 -1.42 18.32
CA VAL A 215 6.79 -0.73 19.59
C VAL A 215 7.73 -1.57 20.45
N PRO A 216 8.91 -1.04 20.84
CA PRO A 216 9.88 -1.82 21.58
C PRO A 216 9.48 -1.98 23.05
N LEU A 217 9.74 -3.18 23.58
CA LEU A 217 9.67 -3.49 25.00
C LEU A 217 10.87 -2.87 25.73
N VAL A 218 10.60 -2.05 26.73
CA VAL A 218 11.60 -1.51 27.65
C VAL A 218 11.85 -2.49 28.79
N GLY A 219 10.80 -3.12 29.33
CA GLY A 219 10.92 -4.11 30.39
C GLY A 219 9.60 -4.47 31.06
N VAL A 220 9.69 -5.09 32.23
CA VAL A 220 8.57 -5.55 33.05
C VAL A 220 8.70 -4.95 34.44
N CYS A 221 7.62 -4.38 34.94
CA CYS A 221 7.47 -4.05 36.34
C CYS A 221 6.61 -5.14 36.99
N THR A 222 7.08 -5.71 38.09
CA THR A 222 6.31 -6.73 38.83
C THR A 222 5.32 -6.12 39.81
N ARG A 223 5.45 -4.82 40.14
CA ARG A 223 4.62 -4.13 41.13
C ARG A 223 4.34 -2.68 40.71
N PRO A 224 3.13 -2.34 40.24
CA PRO A 224 2.09 -3.26 39.76
C PRO A 224 2.58 -4.11 38.58
N LEU A 225 2.01 -5.30 38.35
CA LEU A 225 2.35 -6.12 37.18
C LEU A 225 2.02 -5.35 35.90
N ALA A 226 3.07 -4.95 35.18
CA ALA A 226 2.95 -4.11 34.00
C ALA A 226 4.04 -4.40 32.97
N LEU A 227 3.64 -4.37 31.71
CA LEU A 227 4.56 -4.32 30.58
C LEU A 227 4.93 -2.86 30.30
N VAL A 228 6.22 -2.59 30.19
CA VAL A 228 6.75 -1.24 29.95
C VAL A 228 7.22 -1.14 28.51
N LEU A 229 6.56 -0.27 27.76
CA LEU A 229 6.78 -0.03 26.34
C LEU A 229 7.28 1.40 26.12
N GLN A 230 7.94 1.64 24.99
CA GLN A 230 8.28 3.01 24.60
C GLN A 230 7.01 3.85 24.39
N LEU A 231 7.03 5.09 24.89
CA LEU A 231 5.89 6.00 24.76
C LEU A 231 5.84 6.63 23.37
N ALA A 232 4.72 6.46 22.68
CA ALA A 232 4.40 7.20 21.46
C ALA A 232 3.91 8.62 21.80
N PRO A 233 4.59 9.69 21.36
CA PRO A 233 4.25 11.06 21.75
C PRO A 233 2.86 11.51 21.26
N MET A 234 2.40 11.02 20.10
CA MET A 234 1.10 11.38 19.53
C MET A 234 -0.02 10.39 19.90
N GLY A 235 0.30 9.31 20.61
CA GLY A 235 -0.67 8.29 21.01
C GLY A 235 -1.08 7.37 19.87
N ALA A 236 -2.31 6.84 19.95
CA ALA A 236 -2.86 5.92 18.94
C ALA A 236 -3.40 6.68 17.72
N LEU A 237 -3.30 6.03 16.56
CA LEU A 237 -3.70 6.60 15.27
C LEU A 237 -5.19 6.89 15.22
N ASP A 238 -6.04 6.08 15.87
CA ASP A 238 -7.50 6.26 15.94
C ASP A 238 -7.92 7.68 16.35
N SER A 239 -7.22 8.23 17.34
CA SER A 239 -7.51 9.54 17.92
C SER A 239 -7.13 10.65 16.96
N ILE A 240 -6.08 10.44 16.16
CA ILE A 240 -5.63 11.35 15.11
C ILE A 240 -6.60 11.30 13.92
N LEU A 241 -7.03 10.11 13.49
CA LEU A 241 -8.04 9.96 12.41
C LEU A 241 -9.36 10.65 12.79
N LYS A 242 -9.80 10.55 14.05
CA LYS A 242 -10.97 11.28 14.56
C LYS A 242 -10.80 12.79 14.47
N ASN A 243 -9.59 13.32 14.70
CA ASN A 243 -9.31 14.75 14.54
C ASN A 243 -9.38 15.18 13.07
N TYR A 244 -8.78 14.41 12.16
CA TYR A 244 -8.92 14.62 10.72
C TYR A 244 -10.40 14.63 10.29
N ARG A 245 -11.18 13.65 10.75
CA ARG A 245 -12.62 13.54 10.46
C ARG A 245 -13.39 14.78 10.91
N ARG A 246 -13.18 15.24 12.17
CA ARG A 246 -13.83 16.44 12.73
C ARG A 246 -13.47 17.72 11.99
N SER A 247 -12.23 17.81 11.52
CA SER A 247 -11.76 18.95 10.73
C SER A 247 -12.26 18.92 9.29
N GLY A 248 -12.86 17.82 8.82
CA GLY A 248 -13.25 17.63 7.42
C GLY A 248 -12.09 17.37 6.47
N ALA A 249 -10.86 17.22 7.01
CA ALA A 249 -9.66 16.92 6.24
C ALA A 249 -9.58 15.44 5.86
N LYS A 250 -8.68 15.12 4.94
CA LYS A 250 -8.29 13.77 4.56
C LYS A 250 -6.82 13.55 4.81
N LEU A 251 -6.40 12.29 4.89
CA LEU A 251 -4.98 11.98 4.79
C LEU A 251 -4.50 12.32 3.38
N ASP A 252 -3.35 12.99 3.31
CA ASP A 252 -2.65 13.16 2.04
C ASP A 252 -2.18 11.79 1.52
N VAL A 253 -2.12 11.64 0.20
CA VAL A 253 -1.79 10.35 -0.44
C VAL A 253 -0.41 9.84 -0.03
N TYR A 254 0.58 10.72 0.14
CA TYR A 254 1.93 10.34 0.54
C TYR A 254 1.99 9.98 2.02
N VAL A 255 1.21 10.67 2.87
CA VAL A 255 1.06 10.31 4.29
C VAL A 255 0.43 8.93 4.41
N LEU A 256 -0.64 8.67 3.66
CA LEU A 256 -1.33 7.38 3.63
C LEU A 256 -0.39 6.27 3.15
N GLN A 257 0.33 6.48 2.03
CA GLN A 257 1.35 5.54 1.54
C GLN A 257 2.38 5.20 2.63
N ARG A 258 2.90 6.21 3.36
CA ARG A 258 3.89 5.98 4.41
C ARG A 258 3.35 5.14 5.56
N ILE A 259 2.09 5.35 5.98
CA ILE A 259 1.45 4.53 7.01
C ILE A 259 1.29 3.10 6.51
N VAL A 260 0.72 2.92 5.31
CA VAL A 260 0.52 1.60 4.67
C VAL A 260 1.84 0.84 4.56
N PHE A 261 2.89 1.49 4.06
CA PHE A 261 4.21 0.90 3.91
C PHE A 261 4.81 0.46 5.26
N GLN A 262 4.79 1.34 6.27
CA GLN A 262 5.37 1.04 7.59
C GLN A 262 4.67 -0.11 8.31
N ILE A 263 3.33 -0.15 8.24
CA ILE A 263 2.55 -1.22 8.86
C ILE A 263 2.67 -2.52 8.06
N ALA A 264 2.73 -2.48 6.74
CA ALA A 264 3.01 -3.64 5.91
C ALA A 264 4.39 -4.24 6.24
N LYS A 265 5.41 -3.40 6.45
CA LYS A 265 6.75 -3.83 6.90
C LYS A 265 6.73 -4.51 8.27
N ALA A 266 5.94 -3.98 9.21
CA ALA A 266 5.76 -4.63 10.51
C ALA A 266 5.12 -6.02 10.37
N LEU A 267 4.09 -6.17 9.54
CA LEU A 267 3.45 -7.47 9.29
C LEU A 267 4.37 -8.44 8.55
N GLU A 268 5.09 -7.97 7.52
CA GLU A 268 6.08 -8.77 6.80
C GLU A 268 7.09 -9.38 7.77
N TYR A 269 7.64 -8.56 8.67
CA TYR A 269 8.56 -9.03 9.70
C TYR A 269 7.91 -10.06 10.65
N LEU A 270 6.69 -9.81 11.13
CA LEU A 270 5.98 -10.75 12.01
C LEU A 270 5.73 -12.10 11.33
N HIS A 271 5.31 -12.08 10.06
CA HIS A 271 5.03 -13.29 9.28
C HIS A 271 6.32 -14.09 9.03
N GLN A 272 7.44 -13.42 8.78
CA GLN A 272 8.76 -14.05 8.70
C GLN A 272 9.21 -14.71 10.02
N GLN A 273 8.76 -14.17 11.16
CA GLN A 273 8.97 -14.76 12.48
C GLN A 273 7.88 -15.79 12.86
N HIS A 274 7.03 -16.20 11.92
CA HIS A 274 5.92 -17.12 12.14
C HIS A 274 4.94 -16.63 13.24
N ILE A 275 4.62 -15.34 13.24
CA ILE A 275 3.67 -14.72 14.17
C ILE A 275 2.51 -14.12 13.37
N ILE A 276 1.28 -14.53 13.70
CA ILE A 276 0.06 -13.87 13.21
C ILE A 276 -0.41 -12.87 14.26
N TYR A 277 -0.66 -11.65 13.81
CA TYR A 277 -0.95 -10.52 14.68
C TYR A 277 -2.39 -10.52 15.20
N ARG A 278 -3.38 -10.72 14.30
CA ARG A 278 -4.83 -10.92 14.54
C ARG A 278 -5.66 -9.74 15.02
N ASP A 279 -5.08 -8.57 15.28
CA ASP A 279 -5.84 -7.40 15.76
C ASP A 279 -5.42 -6.08 15.07
N LEU A 280 -5.21 -6.10 13.75
CA LEU A 280 -4.84 -4.88 13.04
C LEU A 280 -6.01 -3.91 12.91
N LYS A 281 -5.83 -2.72 13.48
CA LYS A 281 -6.73 -1.56 13.46
C LYS A 281 -5.99 -0.30 13.91
N SER A 282 -6.54 0.88 13.64
CA SER A 282 -5.91 2.16 14.03
C SER A 282 -5.68 2.33 15.54
N GLU A 283 -6.46 1.67 16.39
CA GLU A 283 -6.28 1.70 17.86
C GLU A 283 -4.96 1.07 18.32
N ASN A 284 -4.43 0.11 17.55
CA ASN A 284 -3.20 -0.61 17.87
C ASN A 284 -1.99 -0.10 17.07
N VAL A 285 -2.18 0.93 16.24
CA VAL A 285 -1.09 1.64 15.56
C VAL A 285 -0.77 2.92 16.34
N LEU A 286 0.45 3.02 16.85
CA LEU A 286 0.91 4.20 17.58
C LEU A 286 1.74 5.12 16.69
N VAL A 287 1.69 6.43 16.99
CA VAL A 287 2.27 7.48 16.14
C VAL A 287 3.34 8.27 16.90
N TRP A 288 4.52 8.35 16.28
CA TRP A 288 5.62 9.20 16.70
C TRP A 288 5.58 10.55 16.00
N GLU A 289 5.29 10.53 14.70
CA GLU A 289 5.20 11.73 13.87
C GLU A 289 4.16 11.53 12.78
N LEU A 290 3.28 12.51 12.58
CA LEU A 290 2.29 12.54 11.51
C LEU A 290 1.87 14.01 11.26
N PRO A 291 1.74 14.46 10.00
CA PRO A 291 1.34 15.84 9.71
C PRO A 291 -0.04 16.17 10.27
N PRO A 292 -0.34 17.43 10.62
CA PRO A 292 -1.68 17.82 11.04
C PRO A 292 -2.67 17.89 9.85
N PRO A 293 -3.99 17.97 10.13
CA PRO A 293 -5.00 18.27 9.11
C PRO A 293 -4.64 19.50 8.26
N PHE A 294 -4.91 19.43 6.95
CA PHE A 294 -4.62 20.50 5.98
C PHE A 294 -3.14 20.87 5.81
N HIS A 295 -2.21 20.05 6.32
CA HIS A 295 -0.80 20.22 6.02
C HIS A 295 -0.57 20.13 4.49
N PRO A 296 0.30 20.99 3.91
CA PRO A 296 0.64 20.92 2.50
C PRO A 296 1.13 19.53 2.09
N SER A 297 0.69 19.07 0.92
CA SER A 297 1.15 17.81 0.34
C SER A 297 2.63 17.90 0.02
N THR A 298 3.40 16.90 0.46
CA THR A 298 4.83 16.79 0.19
C THR A 298 5.14 15.36 -0.25
N PRO A 299 6.00 15.15 -1.28
CA PRO A 299 6.32 13.80 -1.75
C PRO A 299 7.01 12.91 -0.69
N ILE A 300 7.65 13.52 0.31
CA ILE A 300 8.37 12.84 1.39
C ILE A 300 7.89 13.40 2.73
N PRO A 301 6.69 13.02 3.20
CA PRO A 301 6.17 13.52 4.46
C PRO A 301 6.87 12.82 5.63
N HIS A 302 7.04 13.55 6.73
CA HIS A 302 7.51 12.99 8.00
C HIS A 302 6.39 12.18 8.65
N VAL A 303 6.53 10.86 8.63
CA VAL A 303 5.58 9.91 9.22
C VAL A 303 6.37 8.82 9.92
N GLU A 304 6.07 8.57 11.20
CA GLU A 304 6.60 7.44 11.95
C GLU A 304 5.47 6.75 12.72
N THR A 305 5.15 5.52 12.32
CA THR A 305 4.13 4.67 12.92
C THR A 305 4.70 3.32 13.34
N LYS A 306 4.17 2.79 14.45
CA LYS A 306 4.59 1.49 15.00
C LYS A 306 3.39 0.69 15.47
N LEU A 307 3.42 -0.62 15.21
CA LEU A 307 2.41 -1.55 15.68
C LEU A 307 2.64 -1.89 17.16
N ALA A 308 1.56 -1.94 17.93
CA ALA A 308 1.55 -2.22 19.37
C ALA A 308 0.52 -3.31 19.71
N ASP A 309 0.38 -3.66 21.00
CA ASP A 309 -0.60 -4.62 21.54
C ASP A 309 -0.60 -6.01 20.88
N TYR A 310 0.14 -6.93 21.49
CA TYR A 310 0.31 -8.31 21.01
C TYR A 310 -0.48 -9.31 21.86
N GLY A 311 -1.43 -8.83 22.68
CA GLY A 311 -2.15 -9.62 23.67
C GLY A 311 -2.94 -10.79 23.08
N ILE A 312 -3.29 -10.74 21.79
CA ILE A 312 -3.90 -11.85 21.05
C ILE A 312 -3.06 -12.36 19.90
N SER A 313 -1.80 -11.97 19.76
CA SER A 313 -0.95 -12.53 18.70
C SER A 313 -0.58 -14.00 19.02
N ARG A 314 -0.28 -14.79 17.98
CA ARG A 314 0.05 -16.22 18.11
C ARG A 314 1.19 -16.61 17.19
N SER A 315 2.08 -17.46 17.70
CA SER A 315 3.02 -18.21 16.88
C SER A 315 2.27 -19.25 16.04
N THR A 316 2.67 -19.41 14.79
CA THR A 316 2.10 -20.39 13.86
C THR A 316 2.99 -21.59 13.69
N LEU A 317 2.37 -22.73 13.44
CA LEU A 317 3.05 -23.89 12.87
C LEU A 317 2.99 -23.79 11.33
N PRO A 318 3.83 -24.53 10.60
CA PRO A 318 3.76 -24.57 9.13
C PRO A 318 2.38 -24.95 8.57
N THR A 319 1.57 -25.68 9.33
CA THR A 319 0.20 -26.06 8.95
C THR A 319 -0.85 -24.98 9.23
N GLY A 320 -0.51 -23.92 9.97
CA GLY A 320 -1.40 -22.83 10.37
C GLY A 320 -1.58 -22.72 11.88
N THR A 321 -2.61 -21.99 12.31
CA THR A 321 -3.00 -21.85 13.72
C THR A 321 -4.51 -21.83 13.91
N LYS A 322 -4.96 -22.09 15.14
CA LYS A 322 -6.38 -22.06 15.53
C LYS A 322 -6.62 -20.97 16.56
N GLY A 323 -7.89 -20.60 16.72
CA GLY A 323 -8.41 -19.80 17.83
C GLY A 323 -9.19 -18.58 17.36
N PHE A 324 -10.26 -18.25 18.07
CA PHE A 324 -11.06 -17.04 17.86
C PHE A 324 -10.37 -15.81 18.47
N GLY A 325 -10.38 -14.69 17.77
CA GLY A 325 -9.85 -13.42 18.24
C GLY A 325 -9.73 -12.38 17.12
N GLY A 326 -9.91 -11.11 17.49
CA GLY A 326 -9.87 -9.95 16.62
C GLY A 326 -11.05 -9.02 16.88
N THR A 327 -10.99 -7.82 16.30
CA THR A 327 -12.06 -6.82 16.41
C THR A 327 -13.14 -7.07 15.34
N GLU A 328 -14.41 -7.03 15.72
CA GLU A 328 -15.53 -7.16 14.77
C GLU A 328 -15.42 -6.10 13.67
N GLY A 329 -15.71 -6.49 12.42
CA GLY A 329 -15.48 -5.66 11.23
C GLY A 329 -14.07 -5.75 10.63
N PHE A 330 -13.06 -6.12 11.42
CA PHE A 330 -11.66 -6.34 10.95
C PHE A 330 -11.30 -7.81 10.78
N MET A 331 -12.04 -8.73 11.41
CA MET A 331 -11.78 -10.17 11.35
C MET A 331 -12.10 -10.77 9.99
N ALA A 332 -11.22 -11.65 9.51
CA ALA A 332 -11.38 -12.38 8.27
C ALA A 332 -12.54 -13.41 8.32
N PRO A 333 -13.22 -13.67 7.19
CA PRO A 333 -14.39 -14.55 7.14
C PRO A 333 -14.09 -15.98 7.59
N GLU A 334 -12.89 -16.52 7.31
CA GLU A 334 -12.49 -17.87 7.71
C GLU A 334 -12.35 -18.02 9.24
N ILE A 335 -11.97 -16.97 9.97
CA ILE A 335 -11.97 -17.01 11.44
C ILE A 335 -13.42 -17.03 11.95
N MET A 336 -14.29 -16.21 11.34
CA MET A 336 -15.69 -16.07 11.75
C MET A 336 -16.55 -17.31 11.46
N ARG A 337 -16.34 -17.95 10.30
CA ARG A 337 -17.13 -19.09 9.81
C ARG A 337 -17.02 -20.29 10.75
N TYR A 338 -15.82 -20.57 11.23
CA TYR A 338 -15.53 -21.73 12.06
C TYR A 338 -15.32 -21.36 13.53
N ASN A 339 -15.66 -20.13 13.94
CA ASN A 339 -15.36 -19.59 15.27
C ASN A 339 -13.91 -19.87 15.70
N GLY A 340 -12.97 -19.83 14.75
CA GLY A 340 -11.55 -20.12 14.95
C GLY A 340 -11.20 -21.58 15.28
N GLU A 341 -12.09 -22.55 15.05
CA GLU A 341 -11.81 -23.98 15.30
C GLU A 341 -10.99 -24.65 14.17
N GLU A 342 -11.04 -24.07 12.96
CA GLU A 342 -10.22 -24.46 11.81
C GLU A 342 -8.89 -23.71 11.77
N GLU A 343 -7.92 -24.33 11.07
CA GLU A 343 -6.61 -23.73 10.86
C GLU A 343 -6.68 -22.59 9.84
N TYR A 344 -6.05 -21.47 10.17
CA TYR A 344 -5.87 -20.34 9.28
C TYR A 344 -4.41 -19.89 9.26
N THR A 345 -4.09 -19.12 8.23
CA THR A 345 -2.74 -18.62 7.94
C THR A 345 -2.64 -17.12 8.20
N GLU A 346 -1.46 -16.56 7.96
CA GLU A 346 -1.18 -15.13 8.06
C GLU A 346 -2.02 -14.24 7.12
N LYS A 347 -2.71 -14.84 6.14
CA LYS A 347 -3.66 -14.16 5.25
C LYS A 347 -4.84 -13.52 5.98
N VAL A 348 -5.10 -13.89 7.24
CA VAL A 348 -6.08 -13.20 8.08
C VAL A 348 -5.64 -11.77 8.41
N ASP A 349 -4.33 -11.54 8.60
CA ASP A 349 -3.79 -10.20 8.83
C ASP A 349 -3.87 -9.35 7.55
N CYS A 350 -3.71 -9.98 6.36
CA CYS A 350 -3.89 -9.29 5.08
C CYS A 350 -5.34 -8.82 4.88
N PHE A 351 -6.33 -9.59 5.35
CA PHE A 351 -7.72 -9.14 5.35
C PHE A 351 -7.93 -7.94 6.26
N SER A 352 -7.42 -8.02 7.51
CA SER A 352 -7.48 -6.90 8.44
C SER A 352 -6.72 -5.68 7.92
N PHE A 353 -5.69 -5.87 7.08
CA PHE A 353 -4.98 -4.78 6.41
C PHE A 353 -5.86 -4.03 5.41
N GLY A 354 -6.70 -4.74 4.63
CA GLY A 354 -7.70 -4.11 3.77
C GLY A 354 -8.71 -3.27 4.57
N MET A 355 -9.18 -3.80 5.70
CA MET A 355 -10.09 -3.07 6.61
C MET A 355 -9.40 -1.86 7.28
N PHE A 356 -8.11 -1.97 7.59
CA PHE A 356 -7.29 -0.86 8.07
C PHE A 356 -7.09 0.22 7.01
N MET A 357 -6.81 -0.16 5.75
CA MET A 357 -6.75 0.80 4.65
C MET A 357 -8.08 1.52 4.44
N TYR A 358 -9.21 0.81 4.52
CA TYR A 358 -10.54 1.41 4.51
C TYR A 358 -10.70 2.48 5.60
N GLU A 359 -10.26 2.16 6.81
CA GLU A 359 -10.28 3.10 7.94
C GLU A 359 -9.41 4.34 7.68
N LEU A 360 -8.23 4.20 7.06
CA LEU A 360 -7.38 5.33 6.70
C LEU A 360 -8.01 6.22 5.62
N ILE A 361 -8.63 5.62 4.61
CA ILE A 361 -9.21 6.31 3.45
C ILE A 361 -10.46 7.09 3.86
N THR A 362 -11.38 6.41 4.55
CA THR A 362 -12.69 6.95 4.92
C THR A 362 -12.67 7.71 6.24
N LEU A 363 -11.64 7.50 7.05
CA LEU A 363 -11.56 7.93 8.45
C LEU A 363 -12.65 7.30 9.34
N HIS A 364 -13.36 6.28 8.86
CA HIS A 364 -14.47 5.59 9.52
C HIS A 364 -14.13 4.14 9.87
N GLN A 365 -14.70 3.63 10.95
CA GLN A 365 -14.52 2.22 11.27
C GLN A 365 -15.27 1.37 10.22
N PRO A 366 -14.72 0.21 9.82
CA PRO A 366 -15.43 -0.72 8.95
C PRO A 366 -16.81 -1.06 9.53
N PHE A 367 -17.85 -0.91 8.69
CA PHE A 367 -19.23 -1.22 9.06
C PHE A 367 -19.79 -0.37 10.24
N GLU A 368 -19.26 0.84 10.46
CA GLU A 368 -19.75 1.77 11.50
C GLU A 368 -21.27 1.98 11.39
N GLY A 369 -22.00 1.64 12.46
CA GLY A 369 -23.47 1.77 12.53
C GLY A 369 -24.28 0.65 11.86
N GLN A 370 -23.66 -0.44 11.42
CA GLN A 370 -24.34 -1.59 10.84
C GLN A 370 -24.58 -2.71 11.87
N GLU A 371 -25.68 -3.44 11.71
CA GLU A 371 -25.99 -4.66 12.47
C GLU A 371 -25.64 -5.91 11.66
N CYS A 372 -25.50 -7.07 12.33
CA CYS A 372 -25.22 -8.36 11.69
C CYS A 372 -23.95 -8.36 10.81
N VAL A 373 -22.91 -7.62 11.22
CA VAL A 373 -21.63 -7.46 10.50
C VAL A 373 -21.00 -8.81 10.16
N LYS A 374 -21.04 -9.77 11.08
CA LYS A 374 -20.54 -11.13 10.87
C LYS A 374 -21.15 -11.79 9.63
N ASP A 375 -22.48 -11.82 9.54
CA ASP A 375 -23.18 -12.50 8.45
C ASP A 375 -22.92 -11.79 7.11
N HIS A 376 -22.93 -10.45 7.12
CA HIS A 376 -22.62 -9.67 5.92
C HIS A 376 -21.20 -9.95 5.37
N ILE A 377 -20.18 -10.06 6.23
CA ILE A 377 -18.81 -10.41 5.82
C ILE A 377 -18.75 -11.85 5.27
N LEU A 378 -19.46 -12.79 5.92
CA LEU A 378 -19.53 -14.19 5.49
C LEU A 378 -20.17 -14.34 4.11
N ASP A 379 -21.13 -13.49 3.78
CA ASP A 379 -21.80 -13.42 2.46
C ASP A 379 -20.99 -12.66 1.39
N GLY A 380 -19.78 -12.19 1.72
CA GLY A 380 -18.91 -11.46 0.80
C GLY A 380 -19.12 -9.95 0.78
N GLY A 381 -19.98 -9.42 1.65
CA GLY A 381 -20.22 -8.00 1.82
C GLY A 381 -18.99 -7.23 2.34
N ARG A 382 -18.85 -5.97 1.93
CA ARG A 382 -17.73 -5.08 2.27
C ARG A 382 -18.23 -3.68 2.66
N PRO A 383 -17.47 -2.92 3.46
CA PRO A 383 -17.85 -1.57 3.83
C PRO A 383 -18.03 -0.67 2.59
N SER A 384 -18.99 0.25 2.65
CA SER A 384 -19.27 1.15 1.53
C SER A 384 -18.19 2.22 1.38
N VAL A 385 -17.81 2.49 0.13
CA VAL A 385 -16.84 3.53 -0.25
C VAL A 385 -17.59 4.64 -1.00
N THR A 386 -17.49 5.89 -0.54
CA THR A 386 -18.20 7.00 -1.18
C THR A 386 -17.46 7.54 -2.39
N LYS A 387 -18.14 8.32 -3.25
CA LYS A 387 -17.48 9.05 -4.36
C LYS A 387 -16.33 9.94 -3.86
N ARG A 388 -16.47 10.50 -2.66
CA ARG A 388 -15.42 11.30 -2.03
C ARG A 388 -14.19 10.42 -1.80
N ASP A 389 -14.36 9.21 -1.30
CA ASP A 389 -13.26 8.28 -0.99
C ASP A 389 -12.58 7.75 -2.26
N MET A 390 -13.34 7.60 -3.35
CA MET A 390 -12.82 7.19 -4.66
C MET A 390 -11.90 8.24 -5.34
N ALA A 391 -11.68 9.38 -4.70
CA ALA A 391 -10.74 10.41 -5.16
C ALA A 391 -9.27 10.10 -4.82
N TYR A 392 -8.99 9.06 -4.02
CA TYR A 392 -7.62 8.53 -3.91
C TYR A 392 -7.23 7.76 -5.19
N PRO A 393 -5.92 7.65 -5.50
CA PRO A 393 -5.47 6.93 -6.69
C PRO A 393 -6.01 5.50 -6.74
N THR A 394 -6.39 5.05 -7.95
CA THR A 394 -7.03 3.74 -8.11
C THR A 394 -6.17 2.61 -7.59
N TYR A 395 -4.84 2.66 -7.80
CA TYR A 395 -3.93 1.59 -7.39
C TYR A 395 -3.95 1.33 -5.86
N LEU A 396 -4.16 2.39 -5.07
CA LEU A 396 -4.30 2.31 -3.61
C LEU A 396 -5.64 1.67 -3.21
N LEU A 397 -6.73 2.04 -3.90
CA LEU A 397 -8.05 1.44 -3.71
C LEU A 397 -8.04 -0.04 -4.13
N ASP A 398 -7.34 -0.38 -5.20
CA ASP A 398 -7.19 -1.74 -5.71
C ASP A 398 -6.40 -2.60 -4.72
N LEU A 399 -5.31 -2.09 -4.14
CA LEU A 399 -4.60 -2.79 -3.07
C LEU A 399 -5.51 -3.07 -1.86
N MET A 400 -6.31 -2.09 -1.43
CA MET A 400 -7.29 -2.29 -0.36
C MET A 400 -8.27 -3.42 -0.72
N THR A 401 -8.75 -3.44 -1.97
CA THR A 401 -9.73 -4.44 -2.41
C THR A 401 -9.15 -5.83 -2.58
N LEU A 402 -7.90 -5.95 -3.00
CA LEU A 402 -7.17 -7.23 -3.04
C LEU A 402 -6.95 -7.77 -1.63
N CYS A 403 -6.61 -6.90 -0.67
CA CYS A 403 -6.36 -7.29 0.71
C CYS A 403 -7.58 -7.92 1.39
N TRP A 404 -8.78 -7.38 1.17
CA TRP A 404 -10.01 -7.91 1.77
C TRP A 404 -10.74 -8.95 0.89
N ALA A 405 -10.07 -9.62 -0.04
CA ALA A 405 -10.70 -10.65 -0.88
C ALA A 405 -11.34 -11.78 -0.04
N GLN A 406 -12.43 -12.38 -0.53
CA GLN A 406 -13.17 -13.40 0.25
C GLN A 406 -12.31 -14.63 0.52
N HIS A 407 -11.61 -15.14 -0.50
CA HIS A 407 -10.74 -16.30 -0.34
C HIS A 407 -9.32 -15.89 0.08
N PRO A 408 -8.71 -16.54 1.08
CA PRO A 408 -7.36 -16.20 1.57
C PRO A 408 -6.25 -16.28 0.52
N LYS A 409 -6.41 -17.17 -0.48
CA LYS A 409 -5.44 -17.37 -1.56
C LYS A 409 -5.34 -16.17 -2.51
N ASP A 410 -6.43 -15.42 -2.68
CA ASP A 410 -6.51 -14.28 -3.61
C ASP A 410 -5.92 -13.01 -2.98
N ARG A 411 -5.69 -13.02 -1.66
CA ARG A 411 -5.09 -11.90 -0.93
C ARG A 411 -3.59 -11.86 -1.15
N PRO A 412 -2.95 -10.69 -1.31
CA PRO A 412 -1.51 -10.57 -1.34
C PRO A 412 -0.90 -10.99 0.01
N SER A 413 0.34 -11.50 -0.01
CA SER A 413 1.15 -11.66 1.20
C SER A 413 1.64 -10.30 1.72
N ALA A 414 2.03 -10.21 2.99
CA ALA A 414 2.59 -8.97 3.54
C ALA A 414 3.81 -8.45 2.75
N SER A 415 4.67 -9.35 2.24
CA SER A 415 5.81 -8.98 1.40
C SER A 415 5.36 -8.34 0.07
N GLN A 416 4.31 -8.88 -0.55
CA GLN A 416 3.73 -8.29 -1.77
C GLN A 416 3.08 -6.93 -1.48
N ILE A 417 2.37 -6.79 -0.35
CA ILE A 417 1.81 -5.48 0.08
C ILE A 417 2.93 -4.45 0.24
N VAL A 418 4.06 -4.82 0.84
CA VAL A 418 5.24 -3.96 0.98
C VAL A 418 5.76 -3.51 -0.39
N SER A 419 5.95 -4.43 -1.33
CA SER A 419 6.40 -4.12 -2.69
C SER A 419 5.47 -3.13 -3.40
N ILE A 420 4.17 -3.39 -3.33
CA ILE A 420 3.14 -2.53 -3.92
C ILE A 420 3.13 -1.16 -3.25
N ALA A 421 3.28 -1.10 -1.93
CA ALA A 421 3.26 0.16 -1.17
C ALA A 421 4.47 1.07 -1.50
N GLN A 422 5.58 0.50 -1.96
CA GLN A 422 6.78 1.24 -2.39
C GLN A 422 6.69 1.73 -3.84
N ALA A 423 5.81 1.12 -4.64
CA ALA A 423 5.71 1.39 -6.06
C ALA A 423 5.23 2.84 -6.31
N PRO A 424 5.87 3.61 -7.21
CA PRO A 424 5.44 4.98 -7.53
C PRO A 424 4.01 5.04 -8.05
N GLU A 425 3.53 3.97 -8.70
CA GLU A 425 2.18 3.80 -9.21
C GLU A 425 1.12 3.94 -8.11
N LEU A 426 1.43 3.56 -6.87
CA LEU A 426 0.49 3.66 -5.74
C LEU A 426 -0.02 5.09 -5.51
N THR A 427 0.84 6.08 -5.75
CA THR A 427 0.49 7.50 -5.57
C THR A 427 0.24 8.23 -6.88
N HIS A 428 0.82 7.77 -8.00
CA HIS A 428 0.80 8.47 -9.28
C HIS A 428 -0.19 7.90 -10.31
N LEU A 429 -0.59 6.62 -10.22
CA LEU A 429 -1.61 6.05 -11.09
C LEU A 429 -2.99 6.45 -10.56
N VAL A 430 -3.42 7.65 -10.95
CA VAL A 430 -4.64 8.29 -10.45
C VAL A 430 -5.89 7.50 -10.84
N ASP A 431 -6.03 7.17 -12.12
CA ASP A 431 -7.21 6.50 -12.65
C ASP A 431 -6.86 5.71 -13.91
N VAL A 432 -7.70 4.71 -14.24
CA VAL A 432 -7.53 3.85 -15.43
C VAL A 432 -8.87 3.70 -16.15
N ALA A 433 -8.85 3.84 -17.47
CA ALA A 433 -9.99 3.57 -18.33
C ALA A 433 -9.68 2.35 -19.20
N SER A 434 -10.60 1.37 -19.20
CA SER A 434 -10.55 0.23 -20.12
C SER A 434 -11.54 0.46 -21.25
N LEU A 435 -11.08 0.26 -22.48
CA LEU A 435 -11.96 0.19 -23.64
C LEU A 435 -12.73 -1.14 -23.65
N HIS A 436 -13.89 -1.15 -24.30
CA HIS A 436 -14.81 -2.29 -24.30
C HIS A 436 -14.40 -3.40 -25.27
N ASP A 437 -13.59 -3.07 -26.28
CA ASP A 437 -13.08 -3.99 -27.28
C ASP A 437 -11.55 -3.91 -27.38
N GLN A 438 -10.99 -4.84 -28.16
CA GLN A 438 -9.56 -4.99 -28.38
C GLN A 438 -9.12 -4.39 -29.72
N MET A 439 -9.86 -3.43 -30.28
CA MET A 439 -9.45 -2.78 -31.52
C MET A 439 -8.21 -1.92 -31.27
N ALA A 440 -7.23 -2.04 -32.18
CA ALA A 440 -6.00 -1.27 -32.09
C ALA A 440 -6.28 0.23 -32.22
N VAL A 441 -5.73 1.01 -31.29
CA VAL A 441 -5.65 2.47 -31.40
C VAL A 441 -4.59 2.80 -32.44
N LEU A 442 -4.96 3.60 -33.44
CA LEU A 442 -4.07 3.95 -34.56
C LEU A 442 -3.33 5.27 -34.29
N SER A 443 -4.05 6.25 -33.75
CA SER A 443 -3.49 7.56 -33.41
C SER A 443 -4.23 8.14 -32.21
N ALA A 444 -3.53 8.94 -31.40
CA ALA A 444 -4.11 9.65 -30.26
C ALA A 444 -3.49 11.05 -30.12
N CYS A 445 -4.27 12.00 -29.63
CA CYS A 445 -3.79 13.33 -29.25
C CYS A 445 -4.56 13.84 -28.03
N VAL A 446 -3.96 14.80 -27.31
CA VAL A 446 -4.57 15.41 -26.13
C VAL A 446 -4.74 16.91 -26.39
N THR A 447 -5.91 17.43 -26.06
CA THR A 447 -6.22 18.86 -26.11
C THR A 447 -6.57 19.35 -24.72
N THR A 448 -6.28 20.62 -24.43
CA THR A 448 -6.78 21.30 -23.24
C THR A 448 -8.13 21.93 -23.57
N LEU A 449 -9.15 21.67 -22.76
CA LEU A 449 -10.42 22.35 -22.92
C LEU A 449 -10.33 23.78 -22.36
N PRO A 450 -10.87 24.78 -23.06
CA PRO A 450 -11.02 26.11 -22.49
C PRO A 450 -11.91 26.04 -21.24
N PRO A 451 -11.63 26.83 -20.19
CA PRO A 451 -12.49 26.90 -19.01
C PRO A 451 -13.89 27.34 -19.42
N LYS A 452 -14.93 26.64 -18.96
CA LYS A 452 -16.31 26.94 -19.34
C LYS A 452 -16.80 28.27 -18.78
N ASN A 453 -16.20 28.76 -17.69
CA ASN A 453 -16.51 30.03 -17.03
C ASN A 453 -15.23 30.73 -16.54
N GLU A 454 -15.19 32.07 -16.56
CA GLU A 454 -14.06 32.89 -16.07
C GLU A 454 -13.76 32.72 -14.56
N GLU A 455 -14.71 32.21 -13.77
CA GLU A 455 -14.56 31.95 -12.34
C GLU A 455 -13.88 30.60 -12.01
N GLN A 456 -13.60 29.75 -13.01
CA GLN A 456 -12.92 28.48 -12.79
C GLN A 456 -11.41 28.70 -12.55
N SER A 457 -10.96 28.30 -11.37
CA SER A 457 -9.54 28.38 -11.01
C SER A 457 -8.69 27.50 -11.94
N ALA A 458 -7.38 27.79 -12.07
CA ALA A 458 -6.42 26.95 -12.78
C ALA A 458 -6.33 25.48 -12.28
N GLN A 459 -7.05 25.12 -11.21
CA GLN A 459 -7.17 23.75 -10.70
C GLN A 459 -8.23 22.91 -11.42
N ASP A 460 -9.10 23.52 -12.24
CA ASP A 460 -10.19 22.87 -12.97
C ASP A 460 -9.90 22.65 -14.46
N THR A 461 -8.63 22.77 -14.89
CA THR A 461 -8.26 22.44 -16.28
C THR A 461 -8.70 21.01 -16.60
N GLN A 462 -9.46 20.88 -17.68
CA GLN A 462 -9.89 19.61 -18.23
C GLN A 462 -9.12 19.34 -19.50
N TRP A 463 -8.90 18.07 -19.77
CA TRP A 463 -8.25 17.60 -20.99
C TRP A 463 -9.21 16.69 -21.73
N GLU A 464 -9.10 16.69 -23.05
CA GLU A 464 -9.73 15.69 -23.91
C GLU A 464 -8.66 14.86 -24.60
N LEU A 465 -8.74 13.56 -24.40
CA LEU A 465 -7.97 12.57 -25.14
C LEU A 465 -8.83 12.11 -26.31
N TRP A 466 -8.36 12.43 -27.52
CA TRP A 466 -8.95 12.00 -28.78
C TRP A 466 -8.13 10.85 -29.33
N PHE A 467 -8.78 9.77 -29.77
CA PHE A 467 -8.07 8.66 -30.37
C PHE A 467 -8.90 7.91 -31.41
N SER A 468 -8.24 7.53 -32.50
CA SER A 468 -8.84 6.74 -33.57
C SER A 468 -8.58 5.26 -33.36
N ARG A 469 -9.55 4.43 -33.74
CA ARG A 469 -9.41 2.96 -33.73
C ARG A 469 -9.47 2.40 -35.14
N LEU A 470 -8.93 1.19 -35.30
CA LEU A 470 -9.07 0.43 -36.55
C LEU A 470 -10.56 0.22 -36.85
N GLY A 471 -11.11 0.98 -37.80
CA GLY A 471 -12.54 1.03 -38.09
C GLY A 471 -13.02 2.41 -38.50
N LYS A 472 -14.29 2.71 -38.21
CA LYS A 472 -15.02 3.94 -38.57
C LYS A 472 -15.38 4.79 -37.34
N GLN A 473 -14.59 4.70 -36.28
CA GLN A 473 -14.92 5.32 -34.99
C GLN A 473 -13.74 6.12 -34.44
N MET A 474 -14.05 7.28 -33.89
CA MET A 474 -13.19 8.13 -33.08
C MET A 474 -13.77 8.18 -31.68
N ASP A 475 -12.92 8.11 -30.67
CA ASP A 475 -13.34 8.18 -29.28
C ASP A 475 -12.72 9.37 -28.58
N ILE A 476 -13.48 9.95 -27.67
CA ILE A 476 -13.13 11.14 -26.92
C ILE A 476 -13.33 10.82 -25.45
N LEU A 477 -12.27 10.98 -24.67
CA LEU A 477 -12.29 10.84 -23.22
C LEU A 477 -11.95 12.18 -22.58
N THR A 478 -12.89 12.75 -21.86
CA THR A 478 -12.65 13.97 -21.07
C THR A 478 -12.17 13.58 -19.68
N CYS A 479 -11.11 14.22 -19.18
CA CYS A 479 -10.60 14.00 -17.83
C CYS A 479 -10.28 15.30 -17.11
N SER A 480 -10.31 15.21 -15.78
CA SER A 480 -9.73 16.20 -14.88
C SER A 480 -8.41 15.67 -14.33
N LYS A 481 -7.75 16.46 -13.49
CA LYS A 481 -6.54 16.03 -12.77
C LYS A 481 -6.76 14.78 -11.89
N LYS A 482 -8.01 14.47 -11.53
CA LYS A 482 -8.34 13.46 -10.52
C LYS A 482 -9.14 12.27 -11.02
N SER A 483 -9.78 12.37 -12.19
CA SER A 483 -10.63 11.30 -12.72
C SER A 483 -11.02 11.52 -14.16
N TRP A 484 -11.45 10.44 -14.80
CA TRP A 484 -12.25 10.49 -16.03
C TRP A 484 -13.63 11.12 -15.76
N LEU A 485 -14.15 11.85 -16.74
CA LEU A 485 -15.39 12.63 -16.63
C LEU A 485 -16.45 12.12 -17.61
N GLU A 486 -16.11 12.07 -18.89
CA GLU A 486 -17.05 11.76 -19.97
C GLU A 486 -16.37 10.91 -21.05
N TYR A 487 -17.16 10.06 -21.71
CA TYR A 487 -16.77 9.27 -22.87
C TYR A 487 -17.76 9.52 -23.99
N LYS A 488 -17.26 9.89 -25.17
CA LYS A 488 -18.04 10.08 -26.39
C LYS A 488 -17.42 9.31 -27.54
N THR A 489 -18.26 8.91 -28.50
CA THR A 489 -17.82 8.29 -29.75
C THR A 489 -18.38 9.07 -30.92
N LEU A 490 -17.52 9.44 -31.86
CA LEU A 490 -17.90 10.00 -33.16
C LEU A 490 -17.74 8.90 -34.21
N THR A 491 -18.79 8.68 -35.01
CA THR A 491 -18.72 7.75 -36.14
C THR A 491 -18.36 8.52 -37.40
N LEU A 492 -17.34 8.07 -38.11
CA LEU A 492 -16.85 8.68 -39.34
C LEU A 492 -17.30 7.87 -40.56
N GLU A 493 -17.67 8.55 -41.65
CA GLU A 493 -18.21 7.87 -42.82
C GLU A 493 -17.10 7.25 -43.69
N THR A 494 -17.16 5.93 -43.87
CA THR A 494 -16.45 5.12 -44.90
C THR A 494 -14.92 5.00 -44.87
N VAL A 495 -14.21 5.65 -43.94
CA VAL A 495 -12.73 5.68 -43.89
C VAL A 495 -12.18 5.46 -42.49
N THR A 496 -10.93 5.02 -42.41
CA THR A 496 -10.20 4.84 -41.15
C THR A 496 -9.27 6.02 -40.95
N VAL A 497 -9.35 6.67 -39.78
CA VAL A 497 -8.43 7.75 -39.41
C VAL A 497 -7.11 7.17 -38.96
N THR A 498 -6.05 7.56 -39.65
CA THR A 498 -4.70 7.02 -39.51
C THR A 498 -3.78 7.95 -38.72
N CYS A 499 -4.05 9.26 -38.69
CA CYS A 499 -3.29 10.21 -37.89
C CYS A 499 -4.15 11.40 -37.41
N LEU A 500 -3.73 12.01 -36.30
CA LEU A 500 -4.37 13.15 -35.66
C LEU A 500 -3.35 14.28 -35.45
N CYS A 501 -3.75 15.53 -35.64
CA CYS A 501 -2.92 16.70 -35.40
C CYS A 501 -3.77 17.85 -34.85
N VAL A 502 -3.35 18.47 -33.75
CA VAL A 502 -4.03 19.62 -33.15
C VAL A 502 -3.43 20.89 -33.75
N VAL A 503 -4.24 21.71 -34.40
CA VAL A 503 -3.84 22.96 -35.08
C VAL A 503 -4.69 24.11 -34.54
N GLY A 504 -4.13 24.90 -33.63
CA GLY A 504 -4.91 25.95 -32.95
C GLY A 504 -6.09 25.35 -32.17
N ASP A 505 -7.31 25.80 -32.50
CA ASP A 505 -8.56 25.33 -31.89
C ASP A 505 -9.23 24.18 -32.67
N ASP A 506 -8.58 23.69 -33.73
CA ASP A 506 -9.09 22.64 -34.59
C ASP A 506 -8.28 21.34 -34.48
N LEU A 507 -8.96 20.23 -34.68
CA LEU A 507 -8.39 18.90 -34.78
C LEU A 507 -8.42 18.43 -36.24
N TRP A 508 -7.24 18.21 -36.80
CA TRP A 508 -7.05 17.74 -38.16
C TRP A 508 -6.86 16.22 -38.16
N LEU A 509 -7.68 15.54 -38.97
CA LEU A 509 -7.70 14.09 -39.11
C LEU A 509 -7.19 13.72 -40.50
N GLY A 510 -6.17 12.88 -40.58
CA GLY A 510 -5.76 12.27 -41.85
C GLY A 510 -6.31 10.84 -41.97
N ASP A 511 -6.85 10.49 -43.13
CA ASP A 511 -7.48 9.18 -43.33
C ASP A 511 -6.75 8.23 -44.28
N SER A 512 -7.27 7.00 -44.33
CA SER A 512 -6.81 5.92 -45.21
C SER A 512 -6.93 6.22 -46.71
N LYS A 513 -7.64 7.28 -47.08
CA LYS A 513 -7.94 7.68 -48.46
C LYS A 513 -7.30 9.01 -48.87
N ALA A 514 -6.23 9.44 -48.22
CA ALA A 514 -5.54 10.70 -48.51
C ALA A 514 -6.42 11.95 -48.34
N ARG A 515 -7.45 11.90 -47.48
CA ARG A 515 -8.29 13.07 -47.17
C ARG A 515 -7.99 13.61 -45.78
N ILE A 516 -8.17 14.91 -45.66
CA ILE A 516 -8.17 15.63 -44.40
C ILE A 516 -9.61 15.90 -44.00
N HIS A 517 -9.90 15.72 -42.71
CA HIS A 517 -11.15 16.17 -42.08
C HIS A 517 -10.78 17.08 -40.91
N ILE A 518 -11.37 18.27 -40.85
CA ILE A 518 -11.09 19.26 -39.80
C ILE A 518 -12.30 19.34 -38.89
N TYR A 519 -12.08 19.19 -37.60
CA TYR A 519 -13.10 19.26 -36.56
C TYR A 519 -12.80 20.39 -35.60
N ASN A 520 -13.81 21.16 -35.23
CA ASN A 520 -13.65 22.12 -34.15
C ASN A 520 -13.63 21.39 -32.79
N ILE A 521 -12.63 21.69 -31.95
CA ILE A 521 -12.45 21.00 -30.67
C ILE A 521 -13.55 21.38 -29.67
N ALA A 522 -14.10 22.58 -29.73
CA ALA A 522 -15.04 23.08 -28.73
C ALA A 522 -16.45 22.46 -28.86
N ASP A 523 -16.94 22.26 -30.09
CA ASP A 523 -18.29 21.75 -30.35
C ASP A 523 -18.33 20.35 -30.99
N HIS A 524 -17.16 19.77 -31.29
CA HIS A 524 -17.00 18.44 -31.88
C HIS A 524 -17.64 18.29 -33.27
N THR A 525 -17.84 19.41 -34.00
CA THR A 525 -18.40 19.41 -35.35
C THR A 525 -17.34 19.42 -36.44
N MET A 526 -17.64 18.82 -37.59
CA MET A 526 -16.76 18.84 -38.76
C MET A 526 -16.91 20.17 -39.49
N THR A 527 -15.83 20.93 -39.60
CA THR A 527 -15.79 22.22 -40.29
C THR A 527 -15.61 22.03 -41.79
N THR A 528 -14.68 21.17 -42.21
CA THR A 528 -14.40 20.91 -43.63
C THR A 528 -13.73 19.57 -43.89
N SER A 529 -13.79 19.09 -45.14
CA SER A 529 -13.13 17.88 -45.61
C SER A 529 -12.71 18.00 -47.07
N PHE A 530 -11.45 17.67 -47.37
CA PHE A 530 -10.89 17.75 -48.72
C PHE A 530 -9.83 16.66 -48.97
N SER A 531 -9.54 16.39 -50.26
CA SER A 531 -8.49 15.45 -50.67
C SER A 531 -7.15 16.17 -50.77
N VAL A 532 -6.07 15.57 -50.26
CA VAL A 532 -4.71 16.11 -50.41
C VAL A 532 -4.25 16.04 -51.86
N ASP A 533 -4.60 14.97 -52.57
CA ASP A 533 -4.37 14.83 -54.01
C ASP A 533 -5.65 14.36 -54.69
N PRO A 534 -6.46 15.26 -55.27
CA PRO A 534 -7.67 14.90 -55.99
C PRO A 534 -7.40 14.23 -57.35
N TYR A 535 -6.16 14.23 -57.84
CA TYR A 535 -5.79 13.74 -59.18
C TYR A 535 -4.93 12.47 -59.15
N ALA A 536 -4.46 12.02 -57.98
CA ALA A 536 -3.69 10.80 -57.82
C ALA A 536 -4.48 9.54 -58.25
N PRO A 537 -3.93 8.71 -59.17
CA PRO A 537 -4.55 7.44 -59.56
C PRO A 537 -4.45 6.35 -58.47
N THR A 538 -3.58 6.54 -57.47
CA THR A 538 -3.38 5.64 -56.33
C THR A 538 -3.62 6.39 -55.03
N VAL A 539 -4.68 6.02 -54.31
CA VAL A 539 -5.01 6.61 -53.03
C VAL A 539 -4.03 6.07 -51.97
N SER A 540 -3.20 6.94 -51.38
CA SER A 540 -2.25 6.55 -50.33
C SER A 540 -2.64 7.18 -49.00
N ALA A 541 -2.78 6.37 -47.96
CA ALA A 541 -3.21 6.84 -46.63
C ALA A 541 -2.26 7.91 -46.08
N ILE A 542 -2.81 8.94 -45.42
CA ILE A 542 -2.01 9.91 -44.67
C ILE A 542 -1.44 9.19 -43.44
N ARG A 543 -0.14 8.99 -43.41
CA ARG A 543 0.51 8.15 -42.40
C ARG A 543 0.90 8.94 -41.16
N SER A 544 1.39 10.16 -41.35
CA SER A 544 1.85 11.00 -40.26
C SER A 544 1.60 12.46 -40.61
N MET A 545 1.27 13.26 -39.61
CA MET A 545 0.96 14.68 -39.74
C MET A 545 1.52 15.40 -38.52
N CYS A 546 2.05 16.61 -38.71
CA CYS A 546 2.46 17.48 -37.61
C CYS A 546 2.16 18.94 -37.95
N THR A 547 1.96 19.76 -36.92
CA THR A 547 1.83 21.21 -37.09
C THR A 547 3.11 21.80 -37.65
N LEU A 548 2.98 22.88 -38.41
CA LEU A 548 4.11 23.73 -38.81
C LEU A 548 4.22 24.89 -37.80
N PRO A 549 5.25 24.95 -36.94
CA PRO A 549 5.34 26.00 -35.94
C PRO A 549 5.38 27.39 -36.56
N GLY A 550 4.58 28.31 -36.01
CA GLY A 550 4.48 29.69 -36.50
C GLY A 550 3.82 29.83 -37.87
N GLN A 551 3.32 28.75 -38.46
CA GLN A 551 2.66 28.71 -39.76
C GLN A 551 1.30 28.03 -39.55
N ASN A 552 0.20 28.66 -39.95
CA ASN A 552 -1.15 28.13 -39.68
C ASN A 552 -1.46 26.96 -40.62
N GLY A 553 -0.86 25.79 -40.37
CA GLY A 553 -0.83 24.68 -41.30
C GLY A 553 -0.15 23.42 -40.75
N VAL A 554 -0.13 22.39 -41.59
CA VAL A 554 0.40 21.07 -41.28
C VAL A 554 1.34 20.57 -42.37
N ALA A 555 2.34 19.79 -41.97
CA ALA A 555 3.05 18.89 -42.87
C ALA A 555 2.40 17.50 -42.81
N MET A 556 2.41 16.77 -43.92
CA MET A 556 1.80 15.45 -44.04
C MET A 556 2.67 14.52 -44.86
N ALA A 557 2.85 13.30 -44.36
CA ALA A 557 3.51 12.22 -45.09
C ALA A 557 2.49 11.15 -45.47
N THR A 558 2.44 10.76 -46.75
CA THR A 558 1.59 9.67 -47.21
C THR A 558 2.32 8.32 -47.15
N SER A 559 1.56 7.23 -47.14
CA SER A 559 2.11 5.88 -47.23
C SER A 559 2.85 5.61 -48.55
N GLY A 560 2.58 6.42 -49.58
CA GLY A 560 3.31 6.39 -50.85
C GLY A 560 4.69 7.03 -50.78
N GLY A 561 5.06 7.65 -49.65
CA GLY A 561 6.32 8.36 -49.46
C GLY A 561 6.28 9.81 -49.96
N GLN A 562 5.10 10.34 -50.28
CA GLN A 562 4.95 11.74 -50.68
C GLN A 562 4.89 12.62 -49.44
N LEU A 563 5.45 13.81 -49.52
CA LEU A 563 5.47 14.79 -48.44
C LEU A 563 4.72 16.03 -48.92
N TRP A 564 3.77 16.50 -48.13
CA TRP A 564 2.89 17.60 -48.48
C TRP A 564 2.93 18.67 -47.38
N LEU A 565 2.90 19.94 -47.79
CA LEU A 565 2.64 21.07 -46.90
C LEU A 565 1.23 21.59 -47.20
N CYS A 566 0.42 21.79 -46.16
CA CYS A 566 -0.91 22.37 -46.26
C CYS A 566 -1.01 23.56 -45.31
N CYS A 567 -1.05 24.77 -45.86
CA CYS A 567 -1.12 26.01 -45.09
C CYS A 567 -2.42 26.77 -45.40
N MET A 568 -3.00 27.41 -44.39
CA MET A 568 -4.16 28.29 -44.58
C MET A 568 -3.76 29.57 -45.32
N ASN A 569 -4.57 30.00 -46.28
CA ASN A 569 -4.35 31.26 -46.99
C ASN A 569 -4.57 32.46 -46.04
N SER A 570 -3.52 33.24 -45.81
CA SER A 570 -3.57 34.43 -44.93
C SER A 570 -4.41 35.60 -45.49
N ALA A 571 -4.93 35.51 -46.72
CA ALA A 571 -5.62 36.59 -47.42
C ALA A 571 -7.16 36.54 -47.33
N GLU A 572 -7.75 35.45 -46.84
CA GLU A 572 -9.21 35.23 -46.87
C GLU A 572 -9.84 35.09 -45.47
N VAL A 573 -9.07 35.32 -44.40
CA VAL A 573 -9.53 35.16 -43.01
C VAL A 573 -10.59 36.23 -42.62
N GLU A 574 -10.74 37.31 -43.39
CA GLU A 574 -11.68 38.41 -43.06
C GLU A 574 -13.07 38.32 -43.72
N GLU A 575 -13.35 37.37 -44.63
CA GLU A 575 -14.64 37.34 -45.37
C GLU A 575 -15.42 36.01 -45.33
N ALA A 576 -15.04 35.03 -44.51
CA ALA A 576 -15.77 33.75 -44.41
C ALA A 576 -16.88 33.78 -43.34
N VAL A 577 -17.92 34.59 -43.54
CA VAL A 577 -19.22 34.41 -42.89
C VAL A 577 -20.29 34.53 -43.96
N GLU A 578 -21.10 33.47 -44.08
CA GLU A 578 -22.25 33.27 -44.97
C GLU A 578 -21.95 32.47 -46.26
N ASP A 579 -22.56 31.28 -46.31
CA ASP A 579 -22.71 30.33 -47.42
C ASP A 579 -21.57 29.32 -47.69
N VAL A 580 -21.58 28.22 -46.92
CA VAL A 580 -20.80 27.00 -47.22
C VAL A 580 -21.76 25.89 -47.70
N GLU A 581 -21.94 25.78 -49.01
CA GLU A 581 -22.31 24.52 -49.64
C GLU A 581 -21.02 23.82 -50.14
N GLU A 582 -20.95 22.51 -49.90
CA GLU A 582 -19.92 21.52 -50.30
C GLU A 582 -18.61 21.98 -50.98
N HIS A 583 -17.50 21.58 -50.35
CA HIS A 583 -16.26 21.10 -50.99
C HIS A 583 -15.47 22.10 -51.85
N ASP A 584 -14.74 23.03 -51.22
CA ASP A 584 -13.64 23.69 -51.92
C ASP A 584 -12.33 23.71 -51.11
N SER A 585 -11.26 23.19 -51.72
CA SER A 585 -9.89 23.22 -51.19
C SER A 585 -9.23 24.60 -51.36
N SER A 586 -9.93 25.57 -51.95
CA SER A 586 -9.41 26.89 -52.33
C SER A 586 -8.82 27.72 -51.19
N HIS A 587 -9.30 27.53 -49.95
CA HIS A 587 -8.78 28.21 -48.76
C HIS A 587 -7.43 27.67 -48.24
N TYR A 588 -6.98 26.52 -48.76
CA TYR A 588 -5.76 25.84 -48.33
C TYR A 588 -4.77 25.75 -49.48
N ASN A 589 -3.55 26.26 -49.27
CA ASN A 589 -2.45 26.05 -50.19
C ASN A 589 -1.79 24.69 -49.90
N ILE A 590 -1.93 23.75 -50.83
CA ILE A 590 -1.39 22.39 -50.73
C ILE A 590 -0.24 22.23 -51.73
N GLU A 591 0.97 21.99 -51.23
CA GLU A 591 2.18 21.84 -52.04
C GLU A 591 2.85 20.50 -51.76
N GLU A 592 3.16 19.74 -52.83
CA GLU A 592 3.98 18.53 -52.72
C GLU A 592 5.47 18.91 -52.68
N LEU A 593 6.17 18.46 -51.65
CA LEU A 593 7.62 18.56 -51.57
C LEU A 593 8.27 17.38 -52.27
N VAL A 594 9.29 17.67 -53.08
CA VAL A 594 10.09 16.65 -53.75
C VAL A 594 10.82 15.81 -52.71
N ASN A 595 10.33 14.60 -52.44
CA ASN A 595 11.03 13.64 -51.59
C ASN A 595 12.02 12.81 -52.43
N SER A 596 13.30 12.95 -52.12
CA SER A 596 14.41 12.29 -52.81
C SER A 596 14.67 10.85 -52.33
N GLY A 597 13.74 10.21 -51.60
CA GLY A 597 13.95 8.89 -50.99
C GLY A 597 12.68 8.12 -50.65
N GLY A 598 12.86 6.94 -50.05
CA GLY A 598 11.81 5.95 -49.77
C GLY A 598 10.71 6.40 -48.79
N SER A 599 9.87 5.46 -48.37
CA SER A 599 8.69 5.70 -47.53
C SER A 599 9.02 6.48 -46.25
N ILE A 600 8.22 7.51 -45.96
CA ILE A 600 8.27 8.28 -44.72
C ILE A 600 7.33 7.61 -43.72
N PHE A 601 7.82 7.37 -42.51
CA PHE A 601 7.09 6.67 -41.44
C PHE A 601 6.48 7.64 -40.44
N CYS A 602 7.25 8.68 -40.08
CA CYS A 602 6.87 9.69 -39.10
C CYS A 602 7.47 11.03 -39.48
N ILE A 603 6.83 12.11 -39.05
CA ILE A 603 7.33 13.48 -39.21
C ILE A 603 7.21 14.24 -37.89
N THR A 604 8.11 15.20 -37.70
CA THR A 604 7.98 16.20 -36.64
C THR A 604 8.56 17.51 -37.12
N ALA A 605 8.04 18.63 -36.61
CA ALA A 605 8.53 19.95 -36.96
C ALA A 605 9.07 20.65 -35.72
N ILE A 606 10.09 21.48 -35.94
CA ILE A 606 10.78 22.21 -34.89
C ILE A 606 10.71 23.70 -35.20
N ASP A 607 10.27 24.48 -34.22
CA ASP A 607 10.28 25.94 -34.31
C ASP A 607 11.71 26.48 -34.17
N LEU A 608 12.15 27.26 -35.15
CA LEU A 608 13.42 27.99 -35.11
C LEU A 608 13.22 29.50 -34.91
N GLY A 609 11.98 29.97 -34.72
CA GLY A 609 11.63 31.38 -34.64
C GLY A 609 11.59 32.08 -36.00
N ASP A 610 11.07 33.30 -36.04
CA ASP A 610 10.96 34.13 -37.25
C ASP A 610 10.33 33.41 -38.45
N LYS A 611 9.29 32.61 -38.17
CA LYS A 611 8.56 31.76 -39.14
C LYS A 611 9.44 30.72 -39.86
N LYS A 612 10.61 30.41 -39.29
CA LYS A 612 11.47 29.34 -39.76
C LYS A 612 11.18 28.08 -38.97
N CYS A 613 11.04 26.96 -39.66
CA CYS A 613 10.95 25.68 -39.00
C CYS A 613 11.79 24.63 -39.74
N GLU A 614 12.13 23.56 -39.03
CA GLU A 614 12.73 22.37 -39.63
C GLU A 614 11.76 21.22 -39.54
N LEU A 615 11.47 20.62 -40.69
CA LEU A 615 10.66 19.42 -40.81
C LEU A 615 11.57 18.20 -40.90
N TRP A 616 11.53 17.36 -39.87
CA TRP A 616 12.31 16.13 -39.76
C TRP A 616 11.43 14.94 -40.16
N CYS A 617 11.87 14.15 -41.14
CA CYS A 617 11.12 13.04 -41.72
C CYS A 617 11.87 11.72 -41.55
N GLY A 618 11.33 10.82 -40.73
CA GLY A 618 11.89 9.50 -40.49
C GLY A 618 11.59 8.54 -41.64
N GLN A 619 12.63 7.90 -42.17
CA GLN A 619 12.57 6.98 -43.31
C GLN A 619 13.15 5.60 -42.93
N THR A 620 13.15 4.69 -43.90
CA THR A 620 13.84 3.39 -43.75
C THR A 620 15.37 3.56 -43.72
N GLN A 621 16.10 2.49 -43.41
CA GLN A 621 17.57 2.45 -43.30
C GLN A 621 18.17 3.44 -42.27
N GLY A 622 17.40 3.82 -41.24
CA GLY A 622 17.80 4.76 -40.20
C GLY A 622 17.98 6.18 -40.72
N LYS A 623 17.45 6.48 -41.91
CA LYS A 623 17.58 7.77 -42.58
C LYS A 623 16.57 8.76 -42.01
N ILE A 624 17.01 10.01 -41.84
CA ILE A 624 16.15 11.15 -41.54
C ILE A 624 16.44 12.24 -42.55
N SER A 625 15.42 12.66 -43.31
CA SER A 625 15.50 13.82 -44.19
C SER A 625 15.02 15.05 -43.42
N ILE A 626 15.75 16.16 -43.51
CA ILE A 626 15.46 17.40 -42.80
C ILE A 626 15.22 18.49 -43.85
N TYR A 627 14.05 19.12 -43.82
CA TYR A 627 13.69 20.22 -44.71
C TYR A 627 13.59 21.51 -43.90
N SER A 628 14.45 22.49 -44.20
CA SER A 628 14.36 23.82 -43.58
C SER A 628 13.36 24.66 -44.36
N THR A 629 12.37 25.22 -43.69
CA THR A 629 11.35 26.07 -44.31
C THR A 629 11.38 27.50 -43.77
N VAL A 630 10.99 28.45 -44.61
CA VAL A 630 10.77 29.86 -44.24
C VAL A 630 9.46 30.28 -44.91
N ASP A 631 8.50 30.80 -44.13
CA ASP A 631 7.16 31.16 -44.64
C ASP A 631 6.54 30.01 -45.48
N SER A 632 6.60 28.78 -44.96
CA SER A 632 6.07 27.57 -45.61
C SER A 632 6.77 27.16 -46.92
N THR A 633 7.84 27.84 -47.32
CA THR A 633 8.64 27.47 -48.51
C THR A 633 9.91 26.73 -48.11
N VAL A 634 10.25 25.65 -48.80
CA VAL A 634 11.49 24.89 -48.52
C VAL A 634 12.69 25.68 -49.05
N THR A 635 13.67 25.89 -48.16
CA THR A 635 14.90 26.64 -48.45
C THR A 635 16.15 25.76 -48.49
N ASN A 636 16.14 24.65 -47.75
CA ASN A 636 17.26 23.72 -47.68
C ASN A 636 16.77 22.29 -47.41
N GLN A 637 17.58 21.31 -47.81
CA GLN A 637 17.37 19.90 -47.51
C GLN A 637 18.69 19.24 -47.06
N GLU A 638 18.64 18.58 -45.92
CA GLU A 638 19.75 17.81 -45.35
C GLU A 638 19.31 16.36 -45.08
N ILE A 639 20.28 15.45 -44.97
CA ILE A 639 20.02 14.05 -44.64
C ILE A 639 21.01 13.60 -43.56
N VAL A 640 20.48 12.95 -42.53
CA VAL A 640 21.26 12.31 -41.47
C VAL A 640 20.90 10.84 -41.35
N TYR A 641 21.80 10.06 -40.77
CA TYR A 641 21.61 8.63 -40.55
C TYR A 641 21.91 8.28 -39.10
N HIS A 642 21.12 7.36 -38.53
CA HIS A 642 21.40 6.81 -37.21
C HIS A 642 22.70 6.02 -37.13
N TYR A 643 23.13 5.42 -38.24
CA TYR A 643 24.29 4.54 -38.31
C TYR A 643 25.12 4.82 -39.56
N ASP A 644 26.43 4.80 -39.38
CA ASP A 644 27.43 4.77 -40.44
C ASP A 644 28.40 3.61 -40.15
N PRO A 645 28.44 2.54 -40.96
CA PRO A 645 27.68 2.33 -42.20
C PRO A 645 26.18 2.12 -41.97
N ILE A 646 25.39 2.37 -43.02
CA ILE A 646 23.92 2.22 -43.03
C ILE A 646 23.51 0.79 -42.68
N VAL A 647 22.45 0.66 -41.87
CA VAL A 647 21.85 -0.62 -41.48
C VAL A 647 20.57 -0.84 -42.27
N ASP A 648 20.49 -1.95 -43.01
CA ASP A 648 19.27 -2.32 -43.73
C ASP A 648 18.13 -2.71 -42.79
N ASN A 649 16.89 -2.48 -43.24
CA ASN A 649 15.65 -2.80 -42.53
C ASN A 649 15.51 -2.12 -41.15
N LEU A 650 16.10 -0.94 -40.96
CA LEU A 650 15.92 -0.12 -39.77
C LEU A 650 15.04 1.08 -40.09
N ASP A 651 13.81 1.13 -39.61
CA ASP A 651 12.90 2.24 -39.83
C ASP A 651 12.99 3.23 -38.67
N VAL A 652 13.09 4.53 -39.00
CA VAL A 652 12.85 5.59 -38.02
C VAL A 652 11.34 5.70 -37.82
N TYR A 653 10.85 5.01 -36.79
CA TYR A 653 9.43 4.72 -36.61
C TYR A 653 8.66 5.85 -35.92
N GLN A 654 9.31 6.60 -35.03
CA GLN A 654 8.71 7.76 -34.38
C GLN A 654 9.72 8.89 -34.22
N LEU A 655 9.25 10.12 -34.45
CA LEU A 655 9.98 11.36 -34.19
C LEU A 655 9.16 12.27 -33.28
N VAL A 656 9.83 12.91 -32.32
CA VAL A 656 9.20 13.88 -31.42
C VAL A 656 10.13 15.09 -31.28
N GLY A 657 9.70 16.23 -31.81
CA GLY A 657 10.33 17.52 -31.58
C GLY A 657 10.06 18.00 -30.15
N GLY A 658 11.04 18.67 -29.57
CA GLY A 658 10.91 19.27 -28.25
C GLY A 658 11.82 20.48 -28.10
N PHE A 659 11.61 21.21 -27.02
CA PHE A 659 12.40 22.39 -26.69
C PHE A 659 12.85 22.31 -25.23
N CYS A 660 14.13 22.54 -24.99
CA CYS A 660 14.69 22.71 -23.64
C CYS A 660 15.39 24.08 -23.58
N ASP A 661 16.72 24.13 -23.62
CA ASP A 661 17.46 25.39 -23.87
C ASP A 661 17.64 25.67 -25.36
N LYS A 662 17.64 24.61 -26.15
CA LYS A 662 17.73 24.61 -27.61
C LYS A 662 16.75 23.59 -28.20
N PRO A 663 16.41 23.70 -29.48
CA PRO A 663 15.54 22.72 -30.11
C PRO A 663 16.21 21.33 -30.16
N ILE A 664 15.43 20.29 -29.87
CA ILE A 664 15.88 18.89 -29.85
C ILE A 664 14.91 17.99 -30.60
N VAL A 665 15.40 16.87 -31.12
CA VAL A 665 14.55 15.82 -31.69
C VAL A 665 14.83 14.49 -31.02
N TRP A 666 13.78 13.84 -30.59
CA TRP A 666 13.83 12.44 -30.20
C TRP A 666 13.42 11.57 -31.38
N SER A 667 14.09 10.43 -31.52
CA SER A 667 13.81 9.44 -32.55
C SER A 667 13.81 8.05 -31.95
N TYR A 668 12.92 7.20 -32.44
CA TYR A 668 12.83 5.79 -32.08
C TYR A 668 12.94 4.95 -33.35
N VAL A 669 13.75 3.90 -33.30
CA VAL A 669 14.02 3.03 -34.45
C VAL A 669 13.45 1.62 -34.26
N TYR A 670 12.98 1.01 -35.33
CA TYR A 670 12.41 -0.34 -35.37
C TYR A 670 12.96 -1.15 -36.56
N PRO A 671 13.28 -2.44 -36.44
CA PRO A 671 13.23 -3.25 -35.24
C PRO A 671 14.30 -2.81 -34.23
N GLY A 672 13.96 -2.88 -32.96
CA GLY A 672 14.78 -2.34 -31.88
C GLY A 672 13.91 -1.75 -30.78
N CYS A 673 14.57 -1.19 -29.78
CA CYS A 673 13.91 -0.51 -28.67
C CYS A 673 14.78 0.65 -28.17
N VAL A 674 15.40 1.38 -29.09
CA VAL A 674 16.34 2.45 -28.74
C VAL A 674 15.75 3.80 -29.10
N ALA A 675 15.75 4.72 -28.12
CA ALA A 675 15.46 6.13 -28.33
C ALA A 675 16.77 6.93 -28.42
N TYR A 676 16.84 7.89 -29.35
CA TYR A 676 17.99 8.77 -29.54
C TYR A 676 17.55 10.22 -29.44
N GLN A 677 18.34 11.02 -28.75
CA GLN A 677 18.21 12.47 -28.72
C GLN A 677 19.21 13.10 -29.69
N TRP A 678 18.72 13.88 -30.64
CA TRP A 678 19.50 14.60 -31.63
C TRP A 678 19.75 16.04 -31.20
N ASP A 679 20.98 16.50 -31.45
CA ASP A 679 21.31 17.90 -31.53
C ASP A 679 20.85 18.41 -32.89
N THR A 680 19.85 19.29 -32.89
CA THR A 680 19.32 19.88 -34.11
C THR A 680 20.40 20.70 -34.80
N ALA A 681 21.11 21.58 -34.10
CA ALA A 681 22.10 22.47 -34.71
C ALA A 681 23.29 21.72 -35.36
N ASN A 682 23.82 20.70 -34.67
CA ASN A 682 25.02 20.00 -35.11
C ASN A 682 24.73 18.70 -35.89
N ARG A 683 23.46 18.30 -36.03
CA ARG A 683 23.06 17.08 -36.72
C ARG A 683 23.70 15.80 -36.15
N THR A 684 23.93 15.76 -34.83
CA THR A 684 24.59 14.65 -34.12
C THR A 684 23.71 14.08 -33.01
N ILE A 685 23.94 12.83 -32.65
CA ILE A 685 23.24 12.17 -31.53
C ILE A 685 23.93 12.58 -30.21
N LEU A 686 23.17 13.20 -29.31
CA LEU A 686 23.61 13.59 -27.97
C LEU A 686 23.51 12.44 -26.98
N HIS A 687 22.38 11.75 -26.98
CA HIS A 687 22.07 10.70 -26.02
C HIS A 687 21.40 9.51 -26.69
N LYS A 688 21.63 8.33 -26.12
CA LYS A 688 21.08 7.05 -26.57
C LYS A 688 20.54 6.30 -25.36
N LEU A 689 19.27 5.90 -25.43
CA LEU A 689 18.60 5.11 -24.40
C LEU A 689 18.16 3.78 -24.99
N ASP A 690 18.77 2.71 -24.53
CA ASP A 690 18.37 1.35 -24.87
C ASP A 690 17.28 0.87 -23.91
N CYS A 691 16.03 0.89 -24.39
CA CYS A 691 14.88 0.57 -23.55
C CYS A 691 14.83 -0.92 -23.16
N SER A 692 15.59 -1.82 -23.80
CA SER A 692 15.72 -3.22 -23.33
C SER A 692 16.45 -3.33 -21.99
N LYS A 693 17.22 -2.30 -21.62
CA LYS A 693 17.96 -2.24 -20.35
C LYS A 693 17.18 -1.53 -19.25
N LEU A 694 16.05 -0.92 -19.60
CA LEU A 694 15.09 -0.47 -18.61
C LEU A 694 14.41 -1.74 -18.09
N ALA A 695 15.02 -2.37 -17.09
CA ALA A 695 14.31 -3.36 -16.31
C ALA A 695 13.04 -2.65 -15.81
N PRO A 696 11.83 -3.17 -16.07
CA PRO A 696 10.68 -2.64 -15.38
C PRO A 696 11.01 -2.78 -13.89
N CYS A 697 10.78 -1.75 -13.10
CA CYS A 697 11.08 -1.80 -11.65
C CYS A 697 10.41 -3.01 -10.96
N SER A 698 9.48 -3.69 -11.64
CA SER A 698 8.85 -4.95 -11.27
C SER A 698 9.67 -6.23 -11.50
N GLU A 699 10.70 -6.30 -12.36
CA GLU A 699 11.39 -7.59 -12.64
C GLU A 699 12.13 -8.17 -11.41
N SER A 700 12.41 -7.34 -10.40
CA SER A 700 13.02 -7.81 -9.15
C SER A 700 12.04 -8.53 -8.20
N LEU A 701 10.75 -8.58 -8.52
CA LEU A 701 9.73 -9.23 -7.71
C LEU A 701 8.73 -9.92 -8.64
N MET A 702 8.29 -11.13 -8.31
CA MET A 702 6.98 -11.61 -8.77
C MET A 702 5.88 -10.75 -8.11
N SER A 703 5.92 -9.43 -8.34
CA SER A 703 4.88 -8.49 -7.96
C SER A 703 3.65 -8.93 -8.69
N ILE A 704 2.61 -9.26 -7.93
CA ILE A 704 1.25 -9.41 -8.45
C ILE A 704 1.05 -8.22 -9.38
N SER A 705 0.80 -8.50 -10.66
CA SER A 705 0.36 -7.46 -11.58
C SER A 705 -1.03 -7.04 -11.09
N ILE A 706 -1.06 -6.02 -10.22
CA ILE A 706 -2.34 -5.38 -9.85
C ILE A 706 -3.02 -4.94 -11.14
N GLU A 707 -2.26 -4.59 -12.19
CA GLU A 707 -2.75 -4.26 -13.53
C GLU A 707 -3.71 -5.31 -14.11
N GLU A 708 -3.48 -6.60 -13.85
CA GLU A 708 -4.38 -7.69 -14.28
C GLU A 708 -5.71 -7.73 -13.50
N HIS A 709 -5.75 -7.10 -12.33
CA HIS A 709 -6.87 -7.12 -11.39
C HIS A 709 -7.38 -5.72 -11.01
N LEU A 710 -6.94 -4.66 -11.71
CA LEU A 710 -7.40 -3.30 -11.48
C LEU A 710 -8.92 -3.31 -11.52
N SER A 711 -9.55 -2.81 -10.46
CA SER A 711 -11.00 -2.76 -10.43
C SER A 711 -11.44 -2.00 -11.66
N ARG A 712 -12.31 -2.63 -12.46
CA ARG A 712 -13.03 -1.90 -13.48
C ARG A 712 -13.84 -0.87 -12.70
N LYS A 713 -13.33 0.37 -12.61
CA LYS A 713 -14.21 1.52 -12.78
C LYS A 713 -14.71 1.44 -14.21
N CYS A 714 -15.55 0.42 -14.47
CA CYS A 714 -16.51 0.48 -15.54
C CYS A 714 -17.23 1.78 -15.23
N ILE A 715 -17.00 2.74 -16.10
CA ILE A 715 -17.88 3.86 -16.31
C ILE A 715 -19.24 3.21 -16.66
N PHE A 716 -19.98 2.78 -15.64
CA PHE A 716 -21.42 2.62 -15.72
C PHE A 716 -21.96 4.06 -15.68
N LEU A 717 -21.72 4.80 -16.77
CA LEU A 717 -22.61 5.87 -17.16
C LEU A 717 -23.92 5.15 -17.49
N LYS A 718 -24.79 5.05 -16.48
CA LYS A 718 -26.20 4.81 -16.73
C LYS A 718 -26.64 5.88 -17.72
N ASN A 719 -27.26 5.41 -18.81
CA ASN A 719 -28.06 6.14 -19.80
C ASN A 719 -28.38 7.59 -19.48
#